data_AF-A0A5J6Z8L3-F1
#
_entry.id   AF-A0A5J6Z8L3-F1
#
_cell.length_a   1.000
_cell.length_b   1.000
_cell.length_c   1.000
_cell.angle_alpha   90.00
_cell.angle_beta   90.00
_cell.angle_gamma   90.00
#
_symmetry.space_group_name_H-M   'P 1'
#
loop_
_entity.id
_entity.type
_entity.pdbx_description
1 polymer ?
#
loop_
_entity_poly.entity_id
_entity_poly.type
_entity_poly.pdbx_seq_one_letter_code
_entity_poly.pdbx_strand_id
1 'polypeptide(L)'
;MTEQRSRGRKVTRKAAPPSAETAVASNAAAATTFNDGGATAKADNKAENKSDNKGNDNGGKNSSNGRSRSRRSRGRGGNNRGNNGNNNRGGSNRRGGDNNDRRKGALKAMQGVDLTQRLPKPPKAPKNGLRIVALGGISEIGRNMTVFEYNNRLLIIDCGVLFPSSGEPGVDLILPDFSYLEDKWDRVEALVVTHGHEDHIGAIPWMLKQRADIPIIASKFTCALIAAKTQEHRQRPKLIEVDEHSHESRGPFDIRFFAVNHSIPECLGIALKTGAGLVVHTGDIKLDQTPLDGRPTDLPALSRFGDEGIDLFLCDSTNATTPGVSGSEAEIAPTLKRLVGEAKQRVILASFASNVSRVQSAVDAAVAAGRKVAFNGRSMIRNMEIAERMGYLNAPRGTIVSMDEASKMAPHKVMLITTGTQGEPMAALSRMARREHRQITVRAGDLIILSSSLVPGNEEAVFGVINMLSQIGATVVTGRDAKVHTSGHGYSGELLFLYNAARPKNAMPVHGEWRHLRANKELAISTGVDANNIPLAQNGVFVDLVDGHANVVGQMTVGNLYVDGTRMGDIDSEVLEDRTAMAEGGMVSITVVIDNRTGRPLEAPSVQAKGFSDDARDMLKEITERVDSVMMDLAGEGENDPYRMAQAIRRRVGKLISDKWKRKPFIVPTVVPMTSEIVEELEEDVSRPSL
;
A
#
# COMPACT_ATOMS: atom_id res chain seq x y z
N MET A 1 11.58 -16.44 48.45
CA MET A 1 11.82 -16.83 49.86
C MET A 1 11.57 -15.60 50.71
N THR A 2 10.63 -15.56 51.66
CA THR A 2 9.65 -16.59 52.09
C THR A 2 8.44 -15.89 52.76
N GLU A 3 7.24 -16.44 52.60
CA GLU A 3 5.96 -16.22 53.35
C GLU A 3 5.62 -14.81 53.91
N GLN A 4 4.56 -14.13 53.44
CA GLN A 4 3.12 -14.40 53.66
C GLN A 4 2.63 -14.39 55.12
N ARG A 5 1.83 -13.37 55.48
CA ARG A 5 0.67 -13.49 56.39
C ARG A 5 -0.48 -12.61 55.88
N SER A 6 -1.68 -13.18 55.76
CA SER A 6 -2.90 -12.47 55.37
C SER A 6 -3.86 -12.32 56.54
N ARG A 7 -4.63 -11.22 56.57
CA ARG A 7 -5.82 -11.05 57.41
C ARG A 7 -6.86 -10.25 56.64
N GLY A 8 -7.97 -10.89 56.28
CA GLY A 8 -9.09 -10.23 55.59
C GLY A 8 -9.90 -9.34 56.54
N ARG A 9 -10.40 -8.21 56.04
CA ARG A 9 -11.31 -7.31 56.76
C ARG A 9 -12.60 -7.15 55.96
N LYS A 10 -13.69 -7.77 56.42
CA LYS A 10 -15.02 -7.56 55.84
C LYS A 10 -15.41 -6.09 55.98
N VAL A 11 -15.90 -5.48 54.90
CA VAL A 11 -16.61 -4.19 54.93
C VAL A 11 -17.94 -4.40 54.22
N THR A 12 -19.02 -4.39 54.99
CA THR A 12 -20.38 -4.41 54.48
C THR A 12 -20.88 -2.98 54.29
N ARG A 13 -21.36 -2.66 53.08
CA ARG A 13 -22.18 -1.46 52.84
C ARG A 13 -23.48 -1.90 52.18
N LYS A 14 -24.61 -1.66 52.86
CA LYS A 14 -25.93 -1.69 52.23
C LYS A 14 -26.07 -0.45 51.36
N ALA A 15 -26.61 -0.60 50.16
CA ALA A 15 -27.25 0.49 49.43
C ALA A 15 -28.76 0.28 49.51
N ALA A 16 -29.52 1.36 49.67
CA ALA A 16 -30.98 1.37 49.59
C ALA A 16 -31.40 2.08 48.28
N PRO A 17 -32.54 1.72 47.67
CA PRO A 17 -32.99 2.33 46.43
C PRO A 17 -33.64 3.70 46.69
N PRO A 18 -33.56 4.65 45.73
CA PRO A 18 -34.43 5.82 45.70
C PRO A 18 -35.85 5.42 45.25
N SER A 19 -36.87 5.96 45.90
CA SER A 19 -38.27 5.88 45.48
C SER A 19 -38.62 6.94 44.43
N ALA A 20 -39.74 6.76 43.72
CA ALA A 20 -40.21 7.65 42.66
C ALA A 20 -41.28 8.67 43.16
N GLU A 21 -42.03 9.24 42.21
CA GLU A 21 -43.22 10.11 42.35
C GLU A 21 -42.96 11.63 42.55
N THR A 22 -43.71 12.57 41.93
CA THR A 22 -44.80 12.46 40.92
C THR A 22 -45.01 13.74 40.08
N ALA A 23 -45.36 13.56 38.78
CA ALA A 23 -46.35 14.34 37.98
C ALA A 23 -46.10 15.87 37.74
N VAL A 24 -46.81 16.63 36.89
CA VAL A 24 -48.13 16.46 36.23
C VAL A 24 -48.17 17.05 34.79
N ALA A 25 -48.56 16.20 33.80
CA ALA A 25 -49.36 16.46 32.56
C ALA A 25 -48.93 17.60 31.55
N SER A 26 -49.48 17.70 30.32
CA SER A 26 -50.69 17.06 29.73
C SER A 26 -50.72 16.91 28.19
N ASN A 27 -51.27 15.76 27.72
CA ASN A 27 -52.22 15.59 26.59
C ASN A 27 -51.79 15.78 25.10
N ALA A 28 -52.34 15.02 24.12
CA ALA A 28 -53.14 13.77 24.17
C ALA A 28 -53.35 13.05 22.79
N ALA A 29 -53.49 11.71 22.85
CA ALA A 29 -54.38 10.79 22.08
C ALA A 29 -54.25 10.62 20.54
N ALA A 30 -54.63 9.50 19.89
CA ALA A 30 -55.23 8.19 20.30
C ALA A 30 -54.72 7.03 19.36
N ALA A 31 -54.47 5.79 19.82
CA ALA A 31 -55.36 4.59 19.91
C ALA A 31 -55.77 3.96 18.55
N THR A 32 -55.95 2.63 18.31
CA THR A 32 -56.35 1.41 19.10
C THR A 32 -55.66 0.13 18.56
N THR A 33 -55.08 -0.82 19.34
CA THR A 33 -55.62 -2.06 20.02
C THR A 33 -56.29 -3.13 19.11
N PHE A 34 -56.20 -4.47 19.32
CA PHE A 34 -56.42 -5.33 20.51
C PHE A 34 -55.77 -6.76 20.48
N ASN A 35 -55.40 -7.30 21.67
CA ASN A 35 -55.47 -8.68 22.27
C ASN A 35 -55.21 -10.01 21.47
N ASP A 36 -54.95 -11.20 22.08
CA ASP A 36 -54.92 -11.67 23.50
C ASP A 36 -53.92 -12.86 23.77
N GLY A 37 -53.83 -13.36 25.02
CA GLY A 37 -53.06 -14.57 25.45
C GLY A 37 -53.83 -15.92 25.34
N GLY A 38 -53.43 -17.05 25.95
CA GLY A 38 -52.26 -17.41 26.76
C GLY A 38 -52.36 -18.81 27.43
N ALA A 39 -51.29 -19.27 28.12
CA ALA A 39 -51.21 -20.33 29.16
C ALA A 39 -51.34 -21.87 28.86
N THR A 40 -50.22 -22.58 29.09
CA THR A 40 -50.04 -23.85 29.89
C THR A 40 -50.61 -25.25 29.50
N ALA A 41 -49.66 -26.19 29.29
CA ALA A 41 -49.43 -27.47 30.02
C ALA A 41 -49.95 -28.87 29.58
N LYS A 42 -48.99 -29.82 29.58
CA LYS A 42 -49.01 -31.27 29.94
C LYS A 42 -49.70 -32.38 29.07
N ALA A 43 -48.83 -33.18 28.43
CA ALA A 43 -48.56 -34.61 28.73
C ALA A 43 -49.23 -35.80 27.96
N ASP A 44 -48.45 -36.89 27.90
CA ASP A 44 -48.78 -38.34 27.83
C ASP A 44 -49.07 -39.13 26.51
N ASN A 45 -48.01 -39.86 26.07
CA ASN A 45 -47.90 -41.33 25.91
C ASN A 45 -48.68 -42.16 24.86
N LYS A 46 -47.95 -42.72 23.86
CA LYS A 46 -47.61 -44.17 23.66
C LYS A 46 -46.79 -44.36 22.36
N ALA A 47 -45.65 -45.09 22.31
CA ALA A 47 -45.40 -46.56 22.37
C ALA A 47 -45.80 -47.31 21.06
N GLU A 48 -45.06 -48.28 20.50
CA GLU A 48 -43.79 -48.97 20.85
C GLU A 48 -42.93 -49.13 19.53
N ASN A 49 -41.97 -50.03 19.22
CA ASN A 49 -41.46 -51.29 19.81
C ASN A 49 -39.96 -51.57 19.46
N LYS A 50 -39.15 -51.89 20.49
CA LYS A 50 -38.06 -52.90 20.63
C LYS A 50 -37.28 -53.49 19.44
N SER A 51 -35.95 -53.47 19.56
CA SER A 51 -35.08 -54.61 20.01
C SER A 51 -33.64 -54.10 20.26
N ASP A 52 -33.04 -54.21 21.45
CA ASP A 52 -32.27 -55.35 22.02
C ASP A 52 -31.06 -55.80 21.16
N ASN A 53 -29.86 -56.05 21.69
CA ASN A 53 -29.51 -56.60 23.02
C ASN A 53 -28.17 -56.07 23.62
N LYS A 54 -27.86 -56.46 24.88
CA LYS A 54 -26.69 -56.14 25.74
C LYS A 54 -25.37 -56.77 25.20
N GLY A 55 -24.14 -56.35 25.54
CA GLY A 55 -23.46 -56.21 26.85
C GLY A 55 -22.18 -57.10 26.85
N ASN A 56 -21.22 -57.07 27.79
CA ASN A 56 -20.99 -56.22 28.96
C ASN A 56 -19.49 -56.28 29.41
N ASP A 57 -19.00 -55.22 30.06
CA ASP A 57 -17.91 -55.11 31.07
C ASP A 57 -16.45 -55.67 30.96
N ASN A 58 -15.54 -54.86 31.52
CA ASN A 58 -14.34 -55.15 32.35
C ASN A 58 -13.10 -55.94 31.84
N GLY A 59 -12.03 -55.18 31.52
CA GLY A 59 -10.92 -54.93 32.47
C GLY A 59 -9.72 -55.91 32.55
N GLY A 60 -8.47 -55.38 32.59
CA GLY A 60 -7.27 -56.17 32.94
C GLY A 60 -5.92 -55.57 32.52
N LYS A 61 -5.04 -55.28 33.50
CA LYS A 61 -3.70 -54.66 33.38
C LYS A 61 -2.62 -55.53 32.68
N ASN A 62 -1.45 -54.90 32.44
CA ASN A 62 -0.10 -55.47 32.23
C ASN A 62 0.23 -56.13 30.87
N SER A 63 1.49 -56.22 30.40
CA SER A 63 2.70 -55.38 30.61
C SER A 63 3.88 -55.80 29.71
N SER A 64 4.72 -54.83 29.32
CA SER A 64 6.16 -54.95 28.97
C SER A 64 6.64 -55.57 27.64
N ASN A 65 7.65 -54.89 27.06
CA ASN A 65 8.81 -55.35 26.26
C ASN A 65 8.66 -56.28 25.02
N GLY A 66 9.17 -55.79 23.88
CA GLY A 66 9.54 -56.61 22.71
C GLY A 66 10.36 -55.86 21.66
N ARG A 67 11.71 -55.90 21.74
CA ARG A 67 12.62 -55.36 20.70
C ARG A 67 12.97 -56.43 19.65
N SER A 68 12.80 -56.20 18.34
CA SER A 68 13.72 -56.76 17.32
C SER A 68 13.61 -56.16 15.90
N ARG A 69 14.69 -55.48 15.48
CA ARG A 69 15.38 -55.55 14.18
C ARG A 69 14.61 -56.02 12.92
N SER A 70 14.50 -55.14 11.92
CA SER A 70 14.40 -55.53 10.50
C SER A 70 15.80 -55.79 9.89
N ARG A 71 15.88 -56.65 8.86
CA ARG A 71 17.11 -56.97 8.11
C ARG A 71 16.84 -56.99 6.60
N ARG A 72 17.65 -56.22 5.86
CA ARG A 72 18.13 -56.40 4.47
C ARG A 72 17.25 -57.17 3.46
N SER A 73 17.07 -56.55 2.29
CA SER A 73 17.40 -57.24 1.03
C SER A 73 18.08 -56.28 0.03
N ARG A 74 18.73 -56.82 -1.01
CA ARG A 74 19.34 -56.11 -2.14
C ARG A 74 18.95 -56.82 -3.44
N GLY A 75 18.51 -56.07 -4.45
CA GLY A 75 18.42 -56.53 -5.85
C GLY A 75 19.38 -55.74 -6.74
N ARG A 76 19.85 -56.30 -7.85
CA ARG A 76 20.89 -55.70 -8.72
C ARG A 76 20.78 -56.16 -10.18
N GLY A 77 20.93 -55.23 -11.12
CA GLY A 77 21.00 -55.49 -12.57
C GLY A 77 19.80 -54.89 -13.33
N GLY A 78 19.94 -54.47 -14.59
CA GLY A 78 21.17 -54.34 -15.39
C GLY A 78 20.88 -53.91 -16.85
N ASN A 79 21.80 -53.13 -17.43
CA ASN A 79 21.97 -52.74 -18.84
C ASN A 79 20.83 -52.98 -19.86
N ASN A 80 20.52 -51.94 -20.65
CA ASN A 80 20.93 -52.00 -22.06
C ASN A 80 21.25 -50.60 -22.65
N ARG A 81 21.92 -50.56 -23.80
CA ARG A 81 22.26 -49.36 -24.58
C ARG A 81 21.43 -49.30 -25.87
N GLY A 82 21.12 -48.09 -26.33
CA GLY A 82 20.65 -47.79 -27.70
C GLY A 82 21.49 -46.65 -28.28
N ASN A 83 21.72 -46.66 -29.59
CA ASN A 83 22.60 -45.71 -30.29
C ASN A 83 21.93 -45.16 -31.57
N ASN A 84 22.60 -44.22 -32.23
CA ASN A 84 22.19 -43.46 -33.43
C ASN A 84 21.23 -42.29 -33.12
N GLY A 85 21.30 -41.18 -33.88
CA GLY A 85 22.28 -40.88 -34.91
C GLY A 85 22.04 -39.50 -35.54
N ASN A 86 23.11 -38.78 -35.86
CA ASN A 86 23.04 -37.44 -36.44
C ASN A 86 23.33 -37.50 -37.94
N ASN A 87 22.42 -37.01 -38.79
CA ASN A 87 22.79 -36.59 -40.15
C ASN A 87 21.80 -35.58 -40.76
N ASN A 88 22.26 -34.84 -41.76
CA ASN A 88 21.69 -33.57 -42.20
C ASN A 88 21.23 -33.63 -43.67
N ARG A 89 20.09 -33.00 -44.03
CA ARG A 89 19.84 -32.39 -45.37
C ARG A 89 18.44 -31.74 -45.53
N GLY A 90 18.46 -30.42 -45.78
CA GLY A 90 17.74 -29.74 -46.88
C GLY A 90 16.22 -29.82 -47.00
N GLY A 91 15.54 -28.68 -46.83
CA GLY A 91 14.14 -28.49 -47.22
C GLY A 91 13.62 -27.08 -46.92
N SER A 92 13.69 -26.17 -47.89
CA SER A 92 13.28 -24.77 -47.70
C SER A 92 11.83 -24.53 -48.12
N ASN A 93 11.03 -23.89 -47.25
CA ASN A 93 10.04 -22.93 -47.75
C ASN A 93 9.68 -21.83 -46.72
N ARG A 94 9.14 -20.72 -47.23
CA ARG A 94 8.96 -19.47 -46.49
C ARG A 94 7.61 -19.41 -45.76
N ARG A 95 7.62 -18.86 -44.54
CA ARG A 95 6.63 -17.88 -44.05
C ARG A 95 7.28 -17.03 -42.95
N GLY A 96 7.16 -15.71 -43.06
CA GLY A 96 7.67 -14.80 -42.04
C GLY A 96 6.82 -14.89 -40.78
N GLY A 97 7.47 -15.11 -39.64
CA GLY A 97 6.87 -15.03 -38.31
C GLY A 97 7.81 -14.21 -37.44
N ASP A 98 7.24 -13.27 -36.67
CA ASP A 98 8.02 -12.35 -35.85
C ASP A 98 8.85 -13.13 -34.80
N ASN A 99 10.13 -12.79 -34.69
CA ASN A 99 11.13 -13.55 -33.95
C ASN A 99 11.95 -12.66 -33.01
N ASN A 100 11.49 -11.43 -32.76
CA ASN A 100 12.15 -10.48 -31.85
C ASN A 100 11.81 -10.77 -30.36
N ASP A 101 10.69 -11.45 -30.10
CA ASP A 101 10.11 -11.68 -28.76
C ASP A 101 10.90 -12.70 -27.88
N ARG A 102 12.07 -13.15 -28.32
CA ARG A 102 12.91 -14.15 -27.63
C ARG A 102 14.09 -13.58 -26.82
N ARG A 103 14.20 -12.24 -26.70
CA ARG A 103 15.27 -11.59 -25.91
C ARG A 103 14.83 -10.69 -24.75
N LYS A 104 13.54 -10.38 -24.57
CA LYS A 104 13.03 -9.80 -23.31
C LYS A 104 12.84 -10.89 -22.25
N GLY A 105 13.97 -11.43 -21.80
CA GLY A 105 14.08 -12.47 -20.77
C GLY A 105 13.92 -11.99 -19.33
N ALA A 106 13.22 -10.87 -19.11
CA ALA A 106 12.79 -10.48 -17.77
C ALA A 106 11.93 -11.60 -17.16
N LEU A 107 12.19 -11.95 -15.90
CA LEU A 107 11.38 -12.91 -15.16
C LEU A 107 9.98 -12.30 -14.96
N LYS A 108 9.05 -12.58 -15.89
CA LYS A 108 7.63 -12.22 -15.74
C LYS A 108 7.14 -12.84 -14.44
N ALA A 109 6.97 -11.99 -13.43
CA ALA A 109 6.81 -12.40 -12.04
C ALA A 109 5.71 -13.46 -11.90
N MET A 110 5.96 -14.46 -11.06
CA MET A 110 4.93 -15.42 -10.72
C MET A 110 3.90 -14.69 -9.87
N GLN A 111 2.75 -14.42 -10.49
CA GLN A 111 1.63 -13.67 -9.96
C GLN A 111 0.40 -14.60 -10.01
N GLY A 112 -0.46 -14.57 -9.00
CA GLY A 112 -1.62 -15.45 -8.88
C GLY A 112 -1.79 -16.07 -7.48
N VAL A 113 -2.87 -16.82 -7.28
CA VAL A 113 -3.26 -17.42 -5.97
C VAL A 113 -2.30 -18.49 -5.48
N ASP A 114 -1.60 -19.13 -6.43
CA ASP A 114 -0.64 -20.18 -6.22
C ASP A 114 0.60 -19.86 -7.06
N LEU A 115 1.73 -19.61 -6.40
CA LEU A 115 3.00 -19.26 -7.05
C LEU A 115 3.64 -20.43 -7.83
N THR A 116 3.00 -21.60 -7.86
CA THR A 116 3.40 -22.73 -8.71
C THR A 116 2.56 -22.85 -10.00
N GLN A 117 1.42 -22.14 -10.10
CA GLN A 117 0.49 -22.23 -11.22
C GLN A 117 0.33 -20.89 -11.94
N ARG A 118 0.36 -20.93 -13.28
CA ARG A 118 0.21 -19.73 -14.11
C ARG A 118 -1.22 -19.61 -14.64
N LEU A 119 -1.90 -18.53 -14.28
CA LEU A 119 -3.21 -18.20 -14.85
C LEU A 119 -3.12 -17.93 -16.37
N PRO A 120 -4.15 -18.30 -17.16
CA PRO A 120 -4.20 -17.98 -18.58
C PRO A 120 -4.39 -16.47 -18.79
N LYS A 121 -4.18 -15.99 -20.03
CA LYS A 121 -4.71 -14.67 -20.42
C LYS A 121 -6.24 -14.67 -20.24
N PRO A 122 -6.87 -13.58 -19.78
CA PRO A 122 -8.31 -13.53 -19.60
C PRO A 122 -9.05 -13.78 -20.92
N PRO A 123 -10.20 -14.48 -20.91
CA PRO A 123 -11.06 -14.61 -22.07
C PRO A 123 -11.70 -13.25 -22.41
N LYS A 124 -12.50 -13.19 -23.48
CA LYS A 124 -13.37 -12.02 -23.72
C LYS A 124 -14.33 -11.82 -22.53
N ALA A 125 -14.80 -10.59 -22.32
CA ALA A 125 -15.78 -10.30 -21.27
C ALA A 125 -17.10 -11.08 -21.51
N PRO A 126 -17.73 -11.61 -20.46
CA PRO A 126 -18.99 -12.34 -20.58
C PRO A 126 -20.13 -11.41 -21.01
N LYS A 127 -21.02 -11.89 -21.89
CA LYS A 127 -22.10 -11.05 -22.47
C LYS A 127 -23.15 -10.56 -21.47
N ASN A 128 -23.37 -11.30 -20.39
CA ASN A 128 -24.34 -11.00 -19.34
C ASN A 128 -23.69 -11.00 -17.93
N GLY A 129 -22.36 -11.09 -17.85
CA GLY A 129 -21.63 -11.18 -16.57
C GLY A 129 -20.88 -9.90 -16.25
N LEU A 130 -20.66 -9.65 -14.97
CA LEU A 130 -19.85 -8.52 -14.50
C LEU A 130 -18.40 -9.00 -14.30
N ARG A 131 -17.46 -8.32 -14.94
CA ARG A 131 -16.02 -8.59 -14.80
C ARG A 131 -15.38 -7.58 -13.87
N ILE A 132 -14.49 -8.06 -12.99
CA ILE A 132 -13.77 -7.26 -12.00
C ILE A 132 -12.27 -7.49 -12.18
N VAL A 133 -11.48 -6.40 -12.16
CA VAL A 133 -10.00 -6.45 -12.11
C VAL A 133 -9.45 -5.28 -11.30
N ALA A 134 -8.51 -5.56 -10.40
CA ALA A 134 -7.74 -4.52 -9.71
C ALA A 134 -6.48 -4.14 -10.51
N LEU A 135 -6.27 -2.82 -10.68
CA LEU A 135 -5.06 -2.23 -11.28
C LEU A 135 -4.09 -1.68 -10.22
N GLY A 136 -4.53 -1.69 -8.96
CA GLY A 136 -3.78 -1.37 -7.74
C GLY A 136 -4.65 -1.66 -6.51
N GLY A 137 -4.04 -1.89 -5.34
CA GLY A 137 -4.74 -2.12 -4.06
C GLY A 137 -4.87 -3.55 -3.56
N ILE A 138 -4.52 -4.58 -4.34
CA ILE A 138 -4.62 -5.99 -3.89
C ILE A 138 -3.28 -6.73 -4.02
N SER A 139 -2.88 -7.33 -2.89
CA SER A 139 -1.51 -7.78 -2.56
C SER A 139 -0.52 -6.66 -2.20
N GLU A 140 -0.99 -5.43 -2.09
CA GLU A 140 -0.29 -4.24 -1.57
C GLU A 140 -1.21 -3.49 -0.61
N ILE A 141 -0.71 -2.47 0.10
CA ILE A 141 -1.52 -1.50 0.85
C ILE A 141 -1.28 -0.13 0.22
N GLY A 142 -2.28 0.40 -0.47
CA GLY A 142 -2.21 1.64 -1.22
C GLY A 142 -2.61 1.49 -2.68
N ARG A 143 -2.65 2.61 -3.43
CA ARG A 143 -2.84 2.62 -4.90
C ARG A 143 -4.16 2.04 -5.40
N ASN A 144 -5.21 2.08 -4.59
CA ASN A 144 -6.46 1.39 -4.90
C ASN A 144 -7.09 1.87 -6.20
N MET A 145 -7.41 0.92 -7.08
CA MET A 145 -8.13 1.14 -8.33
C MET A 145 -8.75 -0.17 -8.82
N THR A 146 -10.06 -0.32 -8.67
CA THR A 146 -10.81 -1.51 -9.14
C THR A 146 -11.70 -1.14 -10.32
N VAL A 147 -11.58 -1.88 -11.43
CA VAL A 147 -12.35 -1.68 -12.65
C VAL A 147 -13.42 -2.76 -12.78
N PHE A 148 -14.64 -2.32 -13.10
CA PHE A 148 -15.83 -3.12 -13.31
C PHE A 148 -16.28 -3.02 -14.77
N GLU A 149 -16.31 -4.14 -15.49
CA GLU A 149 -16.69 -4.24 -16.91
C GLU A 149 -18.03 -4.99 -17.05
N TYR A 150 -19.05 -4.32 -17.59
CA TYR A 150 -20.36 -4.92 -17.87
C TYR A 150 -20.93 -4.36 -19.18
N ASN A 151 -21.45 -5.22 -20.06
CA ASN A 151 -22.00 -4.86 -21.38
C ASN A 151 -21.11 -3.88 -22.19
N ASN A 152 -19.80 -4.13 -22.19
CA ASN A 152 -18.76 -3.30 -22.82
C ASN A 152 -18.62 -1.87 -22.24
N ARG A 153 -19.30 -1.48 -21.17
CA ARG A 153 -19.06 -0.24 -20.42
C ARG A 153 -18.23 -0.50 -19.17
N LEU A 154 -17.53 0.53 -18.68
CA LEU A 154 -16.63 0.44 -17.54
C LEU A 154 -17.06 1.40 -16.42
N LEU A 155 -16.94 0.96 -15.17
CA LEU A 155 -16.95 1.81 -13.98
C LEU A 155 -15.64 1.59 -13.22
N ILE A 156 -15.12 2.64 -12.59
CA ILE A 156 -13.90 2.57 -11.76
C ILE A 156 -14.30 2.91 -10.32
N ILE A 157 -13.82 2.14 -9.35
CA ILE A 157 -13.86 2.49 -7.92
C ILE A 157 -12.44 2.80 -7.46
N ASP A 158 -12.26 4.01 -6.95
CA ASP A 158 -11.02 4.63 -6.46
C ASP A 158 -9.89 4.75 -7.52
N CYS A 159 -8.94 5.66 -7.26
CA CYS A 159 -7.75 5.89 -8.09
C CYS A 159 -6.62 6.52 -7.24
N GLY A 160 -5.97 5.69 -6.42
CA GLY A 160 -4.98 6.10 -5.42
C GLY A 160 -3.50 6.06 -5.84
N VAL A 161 -2.62 6.46 -4.93
CA VAL A 161 -1.16 6.22 -5.01
C VAL A 161 -0.66 5.24 -3.95
N LEU A 162 0.47 4.60 -4.21
CA LEU A 162 1.32 3.96 -3.20
C LEU A 162 2.58 4.82 -2.99
N PHE A 163 3.07 4.87 -1.75
CA PHE A 163 4.32 5.54 -1.41
C PHE A 163 5.51 4.58 -1.59
N PRO A 164 6.63 5.04 -2.19
CA PRO A 164 7.81 4.20 -2.42
C PRO A 164 8.53 3.81 -1.13
N SER A 165 9.18 2.64 -1.15
CA SER A 165 10.02 2.12 -0.09
C SER A 165 11.50 2.47 -0.31
N SER A 166 12.40 1.90 0.51
CA SER A 166 13.84 1.95 0.26
C SER A 166 14.28 1.24 -1.03
N GLY A 167 13.43 0.36 -1.60
CA GLY A 167 13.67 -0.34 -2.86
C GLY A 167 13.40 0.50 -4.12
N GLU A 168 12.74 1.66 -4.00
CA GLU A 168 12.41 2.54 -5.13
C GLU A 168 13.15 3.90 -5.04
N PRO A 169 14.50 3.93 -5.11
CA PRO A 169 15.29 5.12 -4.86
C PRO A 169 14.96 6.28 -5.82
N GLY A 170 14.59 7.43 -5.26
CA GLY A 170 14.27 8.64 -6.02
C GLY A 170 12.95 8.58 -6.78
N VAL A 171 12.03 7.70 -6.41
CA VAL A 171 10.61 7.79 -6.76
C VAL A 171 9.92 8.72 -5.77
N ASP A 172 8.93 9.51 -6.23
CA ASP A 172 8.03 10.29 -5.36
C ASP A 172 6.75 9.50 -5.04
N LEU A 173 6.12 8.89 -6.05
CA LEU A 173 4.83 8.18 -5.96
C LEU A 173 4.76 7.01 -6.96
N ILE A 174 3.94 6.01 -6.65
CA ILE A 174 3.63 4.86 -7.52
C ILE A 174 2.14 4.88 -7.87
N LEU A 175 1.81 4.86 -9.17
CA LEU A 175 0.45 4.96 -9.70
C LEU A 175 -0.09 3.59 -10.21
N PRO A 176 -1.42 3.38 -10.28
CA PRO A 176 -2.01 2.16 -10.81
C PRO A 176 -1.64 1.99 -12.30
N ASP A 177 -1.59 0.75 -12.78
CA ASP A 177 -1.25 0.50 -14.18
C ASP A 177 -2.44 0.79 -15.11
N PHE A 178 -2.38 1.93 -15.79
CA PHE A 178 -3.43 2.38 -16.70
C PHE A 178 -3.44 1.65 -18.06
N SER A 179 -2.49 0.76 -18.35
CA SER A 179 -2.42 0.05 -19.65
C SER A 179 -3.66 -0.77 -19.98
N TYR A 180 -4.40 -1.25 -18.97
CA TYR A 180 -5.70 -1.90 -19.19
C TYR A 180 -6.78 -0.97 -19.78
N LEU A 181 -6.63 0.35 -19.63
CA LEU A 181 -7.66 1.34 -19.98
C LEU A 181 -7.33 2.18 -21.23
N GLU A 182 -6.12 2.12 -21.76
CA GLU A 182 -5.66 2.92 -22.92
C GLU A 182 -6.61 2.87 -24.12
N ASP A 183 -7.09 1.68 -24.50
CA ASP A 183 -8.05 1.43 -25.59
C ASP A 183 -9.53 1.46 -25.12
N LYS A 184 -9.81 1.98 -23.91
CA LYS A 184 -11.14 1.89 -23.26
C LYS A 184 -11.59 3.15 -22.51
N TRP A 185 -10.84 4.25 -22.53
CA TRP A 185 -11.18 5.47 -21.79
C TRP A 185 -12.53 6.09 -22.18
N ASP A 186 -12.96 5.90 -23.43
CA ASP A 186 -14.29 6.26 -23.95
C ASP A 186 -15.43 5.42 -23.33
N ARG A 187 -15.14 4.16 -23.00
CA ARG A 187 -16.10 3.19 -22.44
C ARG A 187 -16.38 3.43 -20.96
N VAL A 188 -15.53 4.18 -20.25
CA VAL A 188 -15.68 4.56 -18.84
C VAL A 188 -16.85 5.53 -18.65
N GLU A 189 -17.81 5.14 -17.79
CA GLU A 189 -19.00 5.95 -17.48
C GLU A 189 -18.73 6.96 -16.36
N ALA A 190 -18.00 6.55 -15.32
CA ALA A 190 -17.59 7.37 -14.18
C ALA A 190 -16.42 6.74 -13.40
N LEU A 191 -15.75 7.58 -12.60
CA LEU A 191 -15.02 7.16 -11.41
C LEU A 191 -15.94 7.38 -10.20
N VAL A 192 -16.08 6.38 -9.34
CA VAL A 192 -16.69 6.50 -8.02
C VAL A 192 -15.58 6.44 -6.98
N VAL A 193 -15.65 7.29 -5.95
CA VAL A 193 -14.62 7.36 -4.90
C VAL A 193 -15.24 7.07 -3.54
N THR A 194 -14.67 6.12 -2.80
CA THR A 194 -15.14 5.72 -1.47
C THR A 194 -14.82 6.79 -0.43
N HIS A 195 -13.60 7.34 -0.46
CA HIS A 195 -13.13 8.35 0.49
C HIS A 195 -11.87 9.11 0.04
N GLY A 196 -11.53 10.19 0.73
CA GLY A 196 -10.48 11.15 0.34
C GLY A 196 -9.03 10.85 0.78
N HIS A 197 -8.63 9.60 1.00
CA HIS A 197 -7.21 9.28 1.28
C HIS A 197 -6.34 9.24 0.03
N GLU A 198 -5.02 9.44 0.18
CA GLU A 198 -4.07 9.50 -0.96
C GLU A 198 -4.03 8.18 -1.75
N ASP A 199 -4.16 7.06 -1.06
CA ASP A 199 -4.34 5.71 -1.59
C ASP A 199 -5.71 5.42 -2.22
N HIS A 200 -6.60 6.41 -2.30
CA HIS A 200 -7.89 6.34 -3.02
C HIS A 200 -8.11 7.50 -3.99
N ILE A 201 -7.48 8.67 -3.80
CA ILE A 201 -7.61 9.86 -4.68
C ILE A 201 -6.31 10.40 -5.27
N GLY A 202 -5.15 9.84 -4.90
CA GLY A 202 -3.84 10.38 -5.25
C GLY A 202 -3.49 10.31 -6.75
N ALA A 203 -3.98 9.30 -7.48
CA ALA A 203 -3.72 9.14 -8.90
C ALA A 203 -4.75 9.85 -9.81
N ILE A 204 -5.85 10.36 -9.26
CA ILE A 204 -6.88 11.11 -10.02
C ILE A 204 -6.30 12.22 -10.93
N PRO A 205 -5.35 13.07 -10.50
CA PRO A 205 -4.78 14.09 -11.39
C PRO A 205 -3.97 13.53 -12.56
N TRP A 206 -3.52 12.28 -12.47
CA TRP A 206 -2.81 11.58 -13.54
C TRP A 206 -3.80 10.83 -14.46
N MET A 207 -4.86 10.23 -13.91
CA MET A 207 -5.99 9.70 -14.68
C MET A 207 -6.64 10.79 -15.56
N LEU A 208 -6.84 11.99 -15.00
CA LEU A 208 -7.40 13.14 -15.71
C LEU A 208 -6.50 13.70 -16.83
N LYS A 209 -5.26 13.21 -17.00
CA LYS A 209 -4.45 13.49 -18.20
C LYS A 209 -4.79 12.56 -19.37
N GLN A 210 -5.29 11.35 -19.07
CA GLN A 210 -5.75 10.39 -20.08
C GLN A 210 -7.13 10.79 -20.60
N ARG A 211 -8.05 11.14 -19.68
CA ARG A 211 -9.38 11.66 -20.03
C ARG A 211 -9.88 12.66 -18.99
N ALA A 212 -9.99 13.93 -19.38
CA ALA A 212 -10.28 15.04 -18.46
C ALA A 212 -11.78 15.24 -18.12
N ASP A 213 -12.70 14.67 -18.89
CA ASP A 213 -14.15 14.86 -18.73
C ASP A 213 -14.85 13.77 -17.90
N ILE A 214 -14.11 12.77 -17.40
CA ILE A 214 -14.64 11.66 -16.59
C ILE A 214 -15.47 12.24 -15.42
N PRO A 215 -16.75 11.85 -15.28
CA PRO A 215 -17.54 12.17 -14.09
C PRO A 215 -16.92 11.49 -12.87
N ILE A 216 -16.62 12.27 -11.82
CA ILE A 216 -16.12 11.77 -10.54
C ILE A 216 -17.22 11.94 -9.50
N ILE A 217 -17.72 10.82 -8.99
CA ILE A 217 -18.80 10.74 -8.00
C ILE A 217 -18.16 10.45 -6.63
N ALA A 218 -18.35 11.34 -5.66
CA ALA A 218 -17.75 11.18 -4.33
C ALA A 218 -18.54 11.94 -3.24
N SER A 219 -18.24 11.64 -1.97
CA SER A 219 -18.76 12.44 -0.87
C SER A 219 -18.25 13.88 -0.90
N LYS A 220 -19.01 14.82 -0.31
CA LYS A 220 -18.73 16.25 -0.38
C LYS A 220 -17.32 16.64 0.10
N PHE A 221 -16.88 16.13 1.25
CA PHE A 221 -15.51 16.34 1.73
C PHE A 221 -14.45 15.75 0.77
N THR A 222 -14.72 14.57 0.20
CA THR A 222 -13.85 13.94 -0.81
C THR A 222 -13.77 14.77 -2.09
N CYS A 223 -14.89 15.29 -2.60
CA CYS A 223 -14.91 16.24 -3.72
C CYS A 223 -14.06 17.49 -3.45
N ALA A 224 -14.13 18.06 -2.25
CA ALA A 224 -13.32 19.22 -1.88
C ALA A 224 -11.82 18.92 -1.86
N LEU A 225 -11.41 17.74 -1.37
CA LEU A 225 -10.02 17.29 -1.41
C LEU A 225 -9.53 17.01 -2.85
N ILE A 226 -10.36 16.39 -3.70
CA ILE A 226 -10.04 16.16 -5.12
C ILE A 226 -9.92 17.50 -5.87
N ALA A 227 -10.82 18.45 -5.64
CA ALA A 227 -10.75 19.80 -6.22
C ALA A 227 -9.43 20.49 -5.84
N ALA A 228 -9.07 20.49 -4.55
CA ALA A 228 -7.84 21.12 -4.06
C ALA A 228 -6.56 20.44 -4.58
N LYS A 229 -6.57 19.11 -4.75
CA LYS A 229 -5.47 18.34 -5.36
C LYS A 229 -5.33 18.64 -6.85
N THR A 230 -6.42 18.55 -7.61
CA THR A 230 -6.42 18.80 -9.07
C THR A 230 -6.10 20.25 -9.43
N GLN A 231 -6.38 21.22 -8.53
CA GLN A 231 -5.93 22.61 -8.66
C GLN A 231 -4.40 22.74 -8.70
N GLU A 232 -3.64 21.92 -7.96
CA GLU A 232 -2.16 21.91 -8.02
C GLU A 232 -1.66 21.49 -9.41
N HIS A 233 -2.42 20.61 -10.08
CA HIS A 233 -2.19 20.17 -11.46
C HIS A 233 -2.86 21.07 -12.52
N ARG A 234 -3.46 22.20 -12.11
CA ARG A 234 -4.21 23.16 -12.95
C ARG A 234 -5.42 22.57 -13.69
N GLN A 235 -5.95 21.45 -13.22
CA GLN A 235 -7.12 20.77 -13.76
C GLN A 235 -8.43 21.30 -13.16
N ARG A 236 -9.56 20.96 -13.79
CA ARG A 236 -10.92 21.25 -13.31
C ARG A 236 -11.80 19.99 -13.50
N PRO A 237 -11.82 19.06 -12.54
CA PRO A 237 -12.57 17.80 -12.66
C PRO A 237 -14.08 18.02 -12.68
N LYS A 238 -14.80 17.10 -13.34
CA LYS A 238 -16.26 17.02 -13.31
C LYS A 238 -16.72 16.29 -12.03
N LEU A 239 -16.72 17.01 -10.92
CA LEU A 239 -17.16 16.50 -9.61
C LEU A 239 -18.68 16.43 -9.51
N ILE A 240 -19.18 15.40 -8.83
CA ILE A 240 -20.58 15.14 -8.53
C ILE A 240 -20.63 14.73 -7.05
N GLU A 241 -21.23 15.58 -6.20
CA GLU A 241 -21.36 15.33 -4.76
C GLU A 241 -22.51 14.34 -4.49
N VAL A 242 -22.26 13.35 -3.64
CA VAL A 242 -23.24 12.37 -3.15
C VAL A 242 -23.13 12.16 -1.63
N ASP A 243 -24.13 11.52 -1.05
CA ASP A 243 -24.23 11.14 0.37
C ASP A 243 -24.70 9.67 0.53
N GLU A 244 -24.87 9.21 1.78
CA GLU A 244 -25.34 7.85 2.11
C GLU A 244 -26.80 7.55 1.75
N HIS A 245 -27.52 8.49 1.15
CA HIS A 245 -28.91 8.34 0.69
C HIS A 245 -29.05 8.54 -0.83
N SER A 246 -27.95 8.92 -1.49
CA SER A 246 -27.89 9.19 -2.92
C SER A 246 -28.00 7.91 -3.75
N HIS A 247 -28.60 8.05 -4.93
CA HIS A 247 -28.78 6.98 -5.91
C HIS A 247 -28.41 7.52 -7.29
N GLU A 248 -27.41 6.92 -7.93
CA GLU A 248 -26.84 7.39 -9.18
C GLU A 248 -26.84 6.29 -10.26
N SER A 249 -27.12 6.69 -11.49
CA SER A 249 -27.15 5.79 -12.66
C SER A 249 -26.10 6.22 -13.68
N ARG A 250 -25.19 5.31 -14.04
CA ARG A 250 -24.10 5.57 -15.00
C ARG A 250 -24.04 4.45 -16.01
N GLY A 251 -24.66 4.67 -17.17
CA GLY A 251 -24.79 3.61 -18.17
C GLY A 251 -25.59 2.43 -17.65
N PRO A 252 -25.05 1.19 -17.66
CA PRO A 252 -25.72 0.02 -17.11
C PRO A 252 -25.45 -0.20 -15.60
N PHE A 253 -24.77 0.73 -14.93
CA PHE A 253 -24.42 0.66 -13.51
C PHE A 253 -25.41 1.47 -12.67
N ASP A 254 -26.08 0.80 -11.74
CA ASP A 254 -26.92 1.35 -10.67
C ASP A 254 -26.06 1.43 -9.40
N ILE A 255 -25.88 2.63 -8.85
CA ILE A 255 -24.90 2.95 -7.81
C ILE A 255 -25.64 3.56 -6.61
N ARG A 256 -25.61 2.85 -5.48
CA ARG A 256 -26.18 3.28 -4.20
C ARG A 256 -25.09 3.32 -3.14
N PHE A 257 -25.26 4.14 -2.12
CA PHE A 257 -24.25 4.37 -1.09
C PHE A 257 -24.73 3.99 0.31
N PHE A 258 -23.81 3.87 1.26
CA PHE A 258 -24.09 3.79 2.69
C PHE A 258 -22.95 4.40 3.52
N ALA A 259 -23.27 4.92 4.71
CA ALA A 259 -22.29 5.58 5.56
C ALA A 259 -21.28 4.56 6.14
N VAL A 260 -19.99 4.93 6.13
CA VAL A 260 -18.89 4.09 6.63
C VAL A 260 -18.00 4.91 7.56
N ASN A 261 -17.62 4.33 8.70
CA ASN A 261 -16.57 4.88 9.56
C ASN A 261 -15.19 4.44 9.07
N HIS A 262 -14.28 5.40 9.02
CA HIS A 262 -12.86 5.19 8.77
C HIS A 262 -12.06 6.25 9.57
N SER A 263 -10.84 6.60 9.16
CA SER A 263 -10.04 7.68 9.76
C SER A 263 -10.05 9.01 8.98
N ILE A 264 -11.11 9.27 8.21
CA ILE A 264 -11.38 10.52 7.48
C ILE A 264 -12.92 10.75 7.46
N PRO A 265 -13.43 12.01 7.45
CA PRO A 265 -14.86 12.27 7.33
C PRO A 265 -15.48 11.78 6.00
N GLU A 266 -16.77 11.44 6.07
CA GLU A 266 -17.65 11.15 4.92
C GLU A 266 -17.16 10.01 4.00
N CYS A 267 -16.76 8.88 4.58
CA CYS A 267 -16.53 7.67 3.78
C CYS A 267 -17.86 7.01 3.37
N LEU A 268 -17.92 6.53 2.13
CA LEU A 268 -19.07 5.84 1.57
C LEU A 268 -18.69 4.43 1.14
N GLY A 269 -19.44 3.44 1.64
CA GLY A 269 -19.52 2.12 1.04
C GLY A 269 -20.43 2.16 -0.18
N ILE A 270 -20.20 1.28 -1.14
CA ILE A 270 -20.85 1.31 -2.46
C ILE A 270 -21.60 0.00 -2.70
N ALA A 271 -22.89 0.09 -3.02
CA ALA A 271 -23.73 -0.99 -3.52
C ALA A 271 -23.94 -0.80 -5.03
N LEU A 272 -23.20 -1.58 -5.82
CA LEU A 272 -23.14 -1.53 -7.28
C LEU A 272 -23.99 -2.65 -7.90
N LYS A 273 -25.12 -2.30 -8.50
CA LYS A 273 -26.06 -3.23 -9.13
C LYS A 273 -25.94 -3.19 -10.65
N THR A 274 -26.02 -4.36 -11.28
CA THR A 274 -26.03 -4.55 -12.73
C THR A 274 -26.99 -5.68 -13.09
N GLY A 275 -27.22 -5.91 -14.39
CA GLY A 275 -27.96 -7.10 -14.84
C GLY A 275 -27.25 -8.44 -14.61
N ALA A 276 -26.03 -8.45 -14.06
CA ALA A 276 -25.30 -9.65 -13.66
C ALA A 276 -25.40 -9.99 -12.16
N GLY A 277 -25.90 -9.05 -11.34
CA GLY A 277 -25.97 -9.20 -9.88
C GLY A 277 -25.71 -7.91 -9.09
N LEU A 278 -25.76 -8.04 -7.76
CA LEU A 278 -25.43 -6.98 -6.79
C LEU A 278 -24.04 -7.19 -6.19
N VAL A 279 -23.14 -6.25 -6.42
CA VAL A 279 -21.84 -6.17 -5.73
C VAL A 279 -21.93 -5.14 -4.61
N VAL A 280 -21.34 -5.43 -3.46
CA VAL A 280 -21.11 -4.42 -2.40
C VAL A 280 -19.62 -4.31 -2.12
N HIS A 281 -19.10 -3.09 -2.18
CA HIS A 281 -17.71 -2.74 -1.89
C HIS A 281 -17.69 -1.89 -0.62
N THR A 282 -17.02 -2.34 0.44
CA THR A 282 -17.01 -1.61 1.72
C THR A 282 -16.31 -0.26 1.64
N GLY A 283 -15.33 -0.11 0.74
CA GLY A 283 -14.25 0.85 0.95
C GLY A 283 -13.46 0.46 2.20
N ASP A 284 -12.69 1.38 2.74
CA ASP A 284 -11.93 1.15 3.97
C ASP A 284 -12.83 1.43 5.17
N ILE A 285 -12.91 0.47 6.10
CA ILE A 285 -14.07 0.35 6.98
C ILE A 285 -13.71 -0.12 8.39
N LYS A 286 -14.28 0.54 9.40
CA LYS A 286 -14.39 0.05 10.78
C LYS A 286 -15.83 0.19 11.30
N LEU A 287 -16.09 -0.30 12.51
CA LEU A 287 -17.37 -0.21 13.19
C LEU A 287 -17.23 0.62 14.48
N ASP A 288 -16.94 1.91 14.34
CA ASP A 288 -16.85 2.82 15.48
C ASP A 288 -18.25 3.01 16.09
N GLN A 289 -18.43 2.58 17.34
CA GLN A 289 -19.73 2.63 18.03
C GLN A 289 -20.02 4.01 18.63
N THR A 290 -19.02 4.89 18.71
CA THR A 290 -19.13 6.26 19.27
C THR A 290 -18.27 7.25 18.48
N PRO A 291 -18.49 7.40 17.15
CA PRO A 291 -17.70 8.31 16.33
C PRO A 291 -17.99 9.77 16.71
N LEU A 292 -17.00 10.64 16.53
CA LEU A 292 -17.04 12.03 16.99
C LEU A 292 -18.04 12.92 16.23
N ASP A 293 -18.52 12.48 15.07
CA ASP A 293 -19.57 13.12 14.27
C ASP A 293 -20.98 12.55 14.53
N GLY A 294 -21.09 11.50 15.37
CA GLY A 294 -22.35 10.81 15.66
C GLY A 294 -22.90 9.95 14.52
N ARG A 295 -22.15 9.71 13.44
CA ARG A 295 -22.57 8.91 12.26
C ARG A 295 -21.88 7.55 12.26
N PRO A 296 -22.39 6.51 12.94
CA PRO A 296 -21.82 5.16 12.85
C PRO A 296 -22.01 4.55 11.45
N THR A 297 -21.17 3.58 11.09
CA THR A 297 -21.32 2.76 9.88
C THR A 297 -22.75 2.18 9.79
N ASP A 298 -23.44 2.37 8.67
CA ASP A 298 -24.84 1.92 8.48
C ASP A 298 -24.91 0.40 8.22
N LEU A 299 -24.63 -0.38 9.28
CA LEU A 299 -24.89 -1.82 9.34
C LEU A 299 -26.35 -2.17 8.98
N PRO A 300 -27.38 -1.38 9.35
CA PRO A 300 -28.72 -1.55 8.81
C PRO A 300 -28.80 -1.46 7.28
N ALA A 301 -28.09 -0.56 6.59
CA ALA A 301 -28.01 -0.53 5.12
C ALA A 301 -27.32 -1.79 4.58
N LEU A 302 -26.19 -2.18 5.15
CA LEU A 302 -25.49 -3.39 4.75
C LEU A 302 -26.39 -4.63 4.88
N SER A 303 -27.21 -4.70 5.94
CA SER A 303 -28.22 -5.74 6.07
C SER A 303 -29.36 -5.64 5.06
N ARG A 304 -29.85 -4.43 4.73
CA ARG A 304 -30.87 -4.24 3.68
C ARG A 304 -30.35 -4.73 2.32
N PHE A 305 -29.08 -4.49 1.99
CA PHE A 305 -28.46 -5.06 0.79
C PHE A 305 -28.28 -6.58 0.90
N GLY A 306 -27.95 -7.10 2.08
CA GLY A 306 -27.96 -8.55 2.35
C GLY A 306 -29.32 -9.21 2.15
N ASP A 307 -30.42 -8.49 2.46
CA ASP A 307 -31.80 -8.94 2.23
C ASP A 307 -32.26 -8.80 0.77
N GLU A 308 -31.65 -7.91 -0.02
CA GLU A 308 -31.76 -7.92 -1.49
C GLU A 308 -30.99 -9.08 -2.15
N GLY A 309 -30.01 -9.65 -1.44
CA GLY A 309 -29.08 -10.66 -1.92
C GLY A 309 -27.81 -10.04 -2.54
N ILE A 310 -26.70 -10.06 -1.79
CA ILE A 310 -25.38 -9.65 -2.30
C ILE A 310 -24.73 -10.83 -3.02
N ASP A 311 -24.57 -10.72 -4.33
CA ASP A 311 -23.88 -11.73 -5.14
C ASP A 311 -22.38 -11.77 -4.83
N LEU A 312 -21.74 -10.61 -4.64
CA LEU A 312 -20.30 -10.51 -4.39
C LEU A 312 -19.97 -9.36 -3.42
N PHE A 313 -19.27 -9.67 -2.33
CA PHE A 313 -18.85 -8.69 -1.33
C PHE A 313 -17.33 -8.46 -1.36
N LEU A 314 -16.93 -7.22 -1.64
CA LEU A 314 -15.53 -6.75 -1.59
C LEU A 314 -15.29 -6.05 -0.25
N CYS A 315 -14.40 -6.61 0.55
CA CYS A 315 -14.21 -6.26 1.97
C CYS A 315 -12.74 -5.92 2.25
N ASP A 316 -12.50 -4.81 2.96
CA ASP A 316 -11.19 -4.40 3.50
C ASP A 316 -10.54 -5.53 4.31
N SER A 317 -9.28 -5.85 4.02
CA SER A 317 -8.52 -6.91 4.68
C SER A 317 -7.48 -6.39 5.67
N THR A 318 -7.21 -5.08 5.72
CA THR A 318 -6.01 -4.48 6.32
C THR A 318 -5.72 -4.95 7.74
N ASN A 319 -6.77 -5.08 8.57
CA ASN A 319 -6.67 -5.55 9.95
C ASN A 319 -7.29 -6.95 10.17
N ALA A 320 -7.53 -7.74 9.12
CA ALA A 320 -8.08 -9.10 9.23
C ALA A 320 -7.18 -10.07 10.02
N THR A 321 -5.88 -9.80 10.11
CA THR A 321 -4.94 -10.55 10.98
C THR A 321 -4.96 -10.11 12.45
N THR A 322 -5.65 -9.00 12.77
CA THR A 322 -5.67 -8.38 14.10
C THR A 322 -6.93 -8.81 14.86
N PRO A 323 -6.82 -9.52 16.00
CA PRO A 323 -7.99 -10.05 16.70
C PRO A 323 -8.75 -8.97 17.49
N GLY A 324 -10.06 -9.16 17.61
CA GLY A 324 -10.94 -8.33 18.45
C GLY A 324 -11.65 -7.22 17.68
N VAL A 325 -11.81 -6.06 18.32
CA VAL A 325 -12.52 -4.87 17.81
C VAL A 325 -11.63 -3.65 18.03
N SER A 326 -11.61 -2.74 17.07
CA SER A 326 -10.85 -1.49 17.09
C SER A 326 -11.35 -0.51 18.16
N GLY A 327 -10.50 0.46 18.54
CA GLY A 327 -10.87 1.49 19.50
C GLY A 327 -11.68 2.62 18.85
N SER A 328 -12.56 3.26 19.62
CA SER A 328 -13.27 4.45 19.14
C SER A 328 -12.35 5.67 19.09
N GLU A 329 -12.56 6.58 18.13
CA GLU A 329 -11.87 7.88 18.14
C GLU A 329 -12.22 8.72 19.37
N ALA A 330 -13.40 8.52 19.97
CA ALA A 330 -13.81 9.20 21.20
C ALA A 330 -12.89 8.88 22.41
N GLU A 331 -12.21 7.73 22.41
CA GLU A 331 -11.25 7.35 23.45
C GLU A 331 -9.91 8.10 23.36
N ILE A 332 -9.62 8.73 22.21
CA ILE A 332 -8.36 9.43 21.97
C ILE A 332 -8.38 10.83 22.61
N ALA A 333 -9.52 11.54 22.54
CA ALA A 333 -9.64 12.91 23.01
C ALA A 333 -9.33 13.09 24.52
N PRO A 334 -9.76 12.22 25.46
CA PRO A 334 -9.35 12.28 26.86
C PRO A 334 -7.85 12.09 27.06
N THR A 335 -7.24 11.16 26.30
CA THR A 335 -5.79 10.89 26.36
C THR A 335 -4.98 12.09 25.87
N LEU A 336 -5.39 12.74 24.77
CA LEU A 336 -4.77 13.96 24.28
C LEU A 336 -4.94 15.12 25.27
N LYS A 337 -6.15 15.35 25.79
CA LYS A 337 -6.42 16.39 26.80
C LYS A 337 -5.50 16.24 28.03
N ARG A 338 -5.29 15.02 28.51
CA ARG A 338 -4.34 14.72 29.59
C ARG A 338 -2.90 15.03 29.20
N LEU A 339 -2.38 14.43 28.12
CA LEU A 339 -0.97 14.59 27.71
C LEU A 339 -0.59 16.03 27.37
N VAL A 340 -1.48 16.78 26.71
CA VAL A 340 -1.24 18.18 26.31
C VAL A 340 -1.29 19.13 27.52
N GLY A 341 -2.10 18.80 28.54
CA GLY A 341 -2.15 19.53 29.82
C GLY A 341 -0.97 19.23 30.76
N GLU A 342 -0.45 18.01 30.76
CA GLU A 342 0.74 17.62 31.54
C GLU A 342 2.07 18.14 30.95
N ALA A 343 2.08 18.48 29.65
CA ALA A 343 3.30 18.87 28.93
C ALA A 343 3.88 20.20 29.40
N LYS A 344 5.18 20.22 29.73
CA LYS A 344 5.88 21.39 30.31
C LYS A 344 6.50 22.35 29.27
N GLN A 345 6.75 21.88 28.05
CA GLN A 345 7.29 22.69 26.93
C GLN A 345 6.37 22.63 25.72
N ARG A 346 6.89 22.67 24.48
CA ARG A 346 6.09 22.57 23.27
C ARG A 346 5.48 21.18 23.15
N VAL A 347 4.28 21.09 22.58
CA VAL A 347 3.73 19.82 22.07
C VAL A 347 3.84 19.79 20.55
N ILE A 348 4.25 18.66 19.98
CA ILE A 348 4.27 18.41 18.55
C ILE A 348 3.50 17.11 18.31
N LEU A 349 2.29 17.19 17.77
CA LEU A 349 1.48 16.03 17.42
C LEU A 349 1.62 15.74 15.93
N ALA A 350 2.15 14.58 15.59
CA ALA A 350 2.20 14.06 14.23
C ALA A 350 0.94 13.22 13.97
N SER A 351 0.24 13.51 12.87
CA SER A 351 -0.91 12.72 12.41
C SER A 351 -1.04 12.78 10.89
N PHE A 352 -1.83 11.87 10.31
CA PHE A 352 -2.22 11.95 8.91
C PHE A 352 -3.06 13.20 8.67
N ALA A 353 -2.78 13.94 7.59
CA ALA A 353 -3.48 15.19 7.24
C ALA A 353 -4.96 14.99 6.84
N SER A 354 -5.41 13.75 6.70
CA SER A 354 -6.80 13.36 6.46
C SER A 354 -7.64 13.25 7.73
N ASN A 355 -7.06 12.89 8.88
CA ASN A 355 -7.84 12.57 10.08
C ASN A 355 -8.26 13.85 10.83
N VAL A 356 -9.24 14.55 10.27
CA VAL A 356 -9.85 15.77 10.83
C VAL A 356 -10.32 15.52 12.27
N SER A 357 -10.97 14.40 12.55
CA SER A 357 -11.51 14.04 13.87
C SER A 357 -10.42 13.96 14.95
N ARG A 358 -9.24 13.44 14.60
CA ARG A 358 -8.05 13.43 15.46
C ARG A 358 -7.45 14.83 15.62
N VAL A 359 -7.44 15.63 14.55
CA VAL A 359 -6.95 17.02 14.61
C VAL A 359 -7.88 17.90 15.45
N GLN A 360 -9.21 17.76 15.36
CA GLN A 360 -10.16 18.40 16.27
C GLN A 360 -9.87 18.02 17.72
N SER A 361 -9.71 16.72 18.00
CA SER A 361 -9.36 16.22 19.34
C SER A 361 -8.05 16.82 19.88
N ALA A 362 -7.09 17.12 19.00
CA ALA A 362 -5.83 17.78 19.34
C ALA A 362 -5.99 19.31 19.53
N VAL A 363 -6.82 19.97 18.73
CA VAL A 363 -7.18 21.40 18.89
C VAL A 363 -7.92 21.63 20.20
N ASP A 364 -8.91 20.80 20.51
CA ASP A 364 -9.63 20.76 21.79
C ASP A 364 -8.66 20.65 22.99
N ALA A 365 -7.67 19.77 22.89
CA ALA A 365 -6.66 19.57 23.92
C ALA A 365 -5.74 20.79 24.07
N ALA A 366 -5.37 21.44 22.96
CA ALA A 366 -4.61 22.69 22.97
C ALA A 366 -5.40 23.84 23.62
N VAL A 367 -6.68 23.99 23.27
CA VAL A 367 -7.60 24.99 23.85
C VAL A 367 -7.73 24.78 25.37
N ALA A 368 -8.00 23.54 25.80
CA ALA A 368 -8.11 23.20 27.23
C ALA A 368 -6.81 23.47 28.02
N ALA A 369 -5.64 23.32 27.39
CA ALA A 369 -4.34 23.63 27.97
C ALA A 369 -3.91 25.11 27.82
N GLY A 370 -4.75 25.98 27.24
CA GLY A 370 -4.42 27.40 27.01
C GLY A 370 -3.25 27.61 26.03
N ARG A 371 -3.11 26.72 25.04
CA ARG A 371 -2.11 26.74 23.96
C ARG A 371 -2.71 27.24 22.65
N LYS A 372 -1.87 27.83 21.80
CA LYS A 372 -2.17 28.12 20.39
C LYS A 372 -1.73 26.96 19.50
N VAL A 373 -2.43 26.78 18.40
CA VAL A 373 -2.19 25.70 17.42
C VAL A 373 -1.59 26.29 16.15
N ALA A 374 -0.56 25.65 15.60
CA ALA A 374 -0.11 25.93 14.24
C ALA A 374 0.05 24.63 13.44
N PHE A 375 -0.47 24.64 12.21
CA PHE A 375 -0.40 23.51 11.28
C PHE A 375 0.91 23.54 10.48
N ASN A 376 1.53 22.37 10.31
CA ASN A 376 2.81 22.24 9.62
C ASN A 376 2.78 21.12 8.55
N GLY A 377 3.31 21.42 7.37
CA GLY A 377 3.19 20.60 6.16
C GLY A 377 2.02 21.04 5.27
N ARG A 378 2.26 21.11 3.95
CA ARG A 378 1.31 21.65 2.95
C ARG A 378 -0.07 20.98 3.01
N SER A 379 -0.10 19.64 3.02
CA SER A 379 -1.35 18.88 3.07
C SER A 379 -2.11 19.07 4.38
N MET A 380 -1.41 19.22 5.52
CA MET A 380 -2.06 19.47 6.81
C MET A 380 -2.76 20.83 6.81
N ILE A 381 -2.07 21.89 6.38
CA ILE A 381 -2.64 23.25 6.29
C ILE A 381 -3.87 23.23 5.36
N ARG A 382 -3.70 22.78 4.11
CA ARG A 382 -4.75 22.76 3.08
C ARG A 382 -5.98 21.93 3.49
N ASN A 383 -5.78 20.75 4.05
CA ASN A 383 -6.89 19.89 4.45
C ASN A 383 -7.65 20.48 5.66
N MET A 384 -6.95 21.14 6.59
CA MET A 384 -7.60 21.81 7.72
C MET A 384 -8.31 23.11 7.31
N GLU A 385 -7.79 23.87 6.33
CA GLU A 385 -8.50 25.00 5.70
C GLU A 385 -9.78 24.56 4.96
N ILE A 386 -9.84 23.33 4.44
CA ILE A 386 -11.06 22.76 3.88
C ILE A 386 -12.01 22.35 5.01
N ALA A 387 -11.51 21.61 6.02
CA ALA A 387 -12.29 21.16 7.16
C ALA A 387 -12.92 22.32 7.96
N GLU A 388 -12.20 23.43 8.17
CA GLU A 388 -12.71 24.62 8.87
C GLU A 388 -13.83 25.30 8.08
N ARG A 389 -13.63 25.51 6.76
CA ARG A 389 -14.67 26.09 5.89
C ARG A 389 -15.91 25.20 5.73
N MET A 390 -15.80 23.91 6.00
CA MET A 390 -16.90 22.94 5.96
C MET A 390 -17.50 22.62 7.34
N GLY A 391 -16.94 23.17 8.43
CA GLY A 391 -17.43 22.95 9.79
C GLY A 391 -17.00 21.64 10.45
N TYR A 392 -16.15 20.82 9.81
CA TYR A 392 -15.57 19.62 10.42
C TYR A 392 -14.42 19.93 11.40
N LEU A 393 -13.80 21.11 11.27
CA LEU A 393 -12.82 21.63 12.21
C LEU A 393 -13.33 22.94 12.82
N ASN A 394 -13.36 23.03 14.15
CA ASN A 394 -13.88 24.16 14.90
C ASN A 394 -12.87 24.59 15.97
N ALA A 395 -12.53 25.88 15.99
CA ALA A 395 -11.58 26.44 16.95
C ALA A 395 -12.06 27.82 17.44
N PRO A 396 -11.92 28.16 18.74
CA PRO A 396 -12.17 29.52 19.23
C PRO A 396 -11.28 30.53 18.51
N ARG A 397 -11.82 31.73 18.19
CA ARG A 397 -11.14 32.72 17.34
C ARG A 397 -9.71 33.03 17.80
N GLY A 398 -8.76 32.89 16.88
CA GLY A 398 -7.33 33.11 17.14
C GLY A 398 -6.67 32.01 17.98
N THR A 399 -7.27 30.82 18.11
CA THR A 399 -6.59 29.61 18.61
C THR A 399 -5.55 29.11 17.61
N ILE A 400 -5.93 29.05 16.34
CA ILE A 400 -5.04 28.77 15.21
C ILE A 400 -4.23 30.04 14.92
N VAL A 401 -2.92 29.87 14.73
CA VAL A 401 -1.95 30.95 14.41
C VAL A 401 -0.98 30.48 13.32
N SER A 402 -0.31 31.42 12.66
CA SER A 402 0.70 31.08 11.65
C SER A 402 1.96 30.45 12.26
N MET A 403 2.71 29.71 11.46
CA MET A 403 4.02 29.15 11.87
C MET A 403 5.03 30.24 12.25
N ASP A 404 4.93 31.44 11.66
CA ASP A 404 5.81 32.58 11.99
C ASP A 404 5.42 33.30 13.29
N GLU A 405 4.17 33.20 13.73
CA GLU A 405 3.76 33.62 15.08
C GLU A 405 4.15 32.56 16.10
N ALA A 406 3.86 31.28 15.82
CA ALA A 406 4.17 30.15 16.69
C ALA A 406 5.68 29.99 16.96
N SER A 407 6.56 30.38 16.02
CA SER A 407 8.01 30.38 16.23
C SER A 407 8.50 31.44 17.22
N LYS A 408 7.75 32.55 17.39
CA LYS A 408 8.06 33.68 18.28
C LYS A 408 7.44 33.54 19.68
N MET A 409 6.44 32.66 19.83
CA MET A 409 5.78 32.38 21.10
C MET A 409 6.63 31.53 22.06
N ALA A 410 6.36 31.65 23.37
CA ALA A 410 6.95 30.78 24.38
C ALA A 410 6.57 29.30 24.12
N PRO A 411 7.52 28.33 24.18
CA PRO A 411 7.26 26.94 23.80
C PRO A 411 6.04 26.29 24.48
N HIS A 412 5.86 26.52 25.78
CA HIS A 412 4.74 25.99 26.56
C HIS A 412 3.36 26.58 26.19
N LYS A 413 3.30 27.63 25.35
CA LYS A 413 2.06 28.20 24.81
C LYS A 413 1.73 27.71 23.40
N VAL A 414 2.52 26.80 22.83
CA VAL A 414 2.36 26.32 21.45
C VAL A 414 2.11 24.80 21.43
N MET A 415 1.21 24.40 20.54
CA MET A 415 1.09 23.04 20.02
C MET A 415 1.24 23.10 18.49
N LEU A 416 2.11 22.25 17.94
CA LEU A 416 2.24 22.07 16.50
C LEU A 416 1.50 20.79 16.09
N ILE A 417 0.77 20.83 14.98
CA ILE A 417 0.13 19.67 14.38
C ILE A 417 0.75 19.46 12.99
N THR A 418 1.39 18.31 12.77
CA THR A 418 2.38 18.12 11.70
C THR A 418 2.18 16.82 10.90
N THR A 419 2.62 16.81 9.64
CA THR A 419 2.89 15.57 8.90
C THR A 419 4.25 14.96 9.27
N GLY A 420 4.53 13.73 8.82
CA GLY A 420 5.77 13.00 9.11
C GLY A 420 5.59 11.77 10.01
N THR A 421 4.44 11.11 9.94
CA THR A 421 4.05 9.97 10.79
C THR A 421 4.67 8.64 10.41
N GLN A 422 5.13 8.49 9.16
CA GLN A 422 5.78 7.30 8.60
C GLN A 422 7.29 7.52 8.36
N GLY A 423 7.87 8.56 8.96
CA GLY A 423 9.29 8.89 8.82
C GLY A 423 9.67 9.50 7.47
N GLU A 424 8.69 9.92 6.66
CA GLU A 424 8.87 10.36 5.27
C GLU A 424 9.96 11.45 5.20
N PRO A 425 11.07 11.29 4.43
CA PRO A 425 12.27 12.11 4.63
C PRO A 425 12.05 13.63 4.55
N MET A 426 11.19 14.08 3.62
CA MET A 426 10.88 15.50 3.40
C MET A 426 9.78 16.06 4.31
N ALA A 427 9.09 15.22 5.08
CA ALA A 427 8.00 15.66 5.95
C ALA A 427 8.50 16.50 7.14
N ALA A 428 7.59 17.26 7.73
CA ALA A 428 7.92 18.28 8.71
C ALA A 428 8.50 17.71 10.01
N LEU A 429 7.98 16.57 10.52
CA LEU A 429 8.57 15.89 11.69
C LEU A 429 9.99 15.38 11.40
N SER A 430 10.20 14.67 10.28
CA SER A 430 11.50 14.10 9.90
C SER A 430 12.58 15.16 9.75
N ARG A 431 12.22 16.34 9.22
CA ARG A 431 13.10 17.52 9.15
C ARG A 431 13.30 18.21 10.51
N MET A 432 12.31 18.19 11.40
CA MET A 432 12.47 18.67 12.78
C MET A 432 13.43 17.78 13.59
N ALA A 433 13.35 16.45 13.41
CA ALA A 433 14.26 15.48 14.01
C ALA A 433 15.71 15.67 13.55
N ARG A 434 15.93 15.88 12.23
CA ARG A 434 17.25 16.19 11.65
C ARG A 434 17.71 17.65 11.86
N ARG A 435 16.94 18.48 12.59
CA ARG A 435 17.17 19.92 12.82
C ARG A 435 17.24 20.81 11.57
N GLU A 436 16.73 20.33 10.43
CA GLU A 436 16.66 21.03 9.14
C GLU A 436 15.40 21.88 8.94
N HIS A 437 14.53 21.95 9.96
CA HIS A 437 13.24 22.63 9.87
C HIS A 437 13.36 24.14 10.14
N ARG A 438 13.24 24.95 9.07
CA ARG A 438 13.55 26.40 9.03
C ARG A 438 13.05 27.24 10.22
N GLN A 439 11.82 27.03 10.68
CA GLN A 439 11.18 27.86 11.72
C GLN A 439 11.16 27.24 13.12
N ILE A 440 11.47 25.94 13.27
CA ILE A 440 11.24 25.20 14.52
C ILE A 440 12.42 24.26 14.80
N THR A 441 13.06 24.47 15.95
CA THR A 441 13.99 23.50 16.54
C THR A 441 13.31 22.78 17.70
N VAL A 442 13.35 21.45 17.70
CA VAL A 442 12.96 20.60 18.84
C VAL A 442 14.00 20.75 19.95
N ARG A 443 13.55 20.80 21.20
CA ARG A 443 14.41 20.95 22.39
C ARG A 443 14.16 19.85 23.41
N ALA A 444 15.11 19.66 24.32
CA ALA A 444 14.94 18.75 25.44
C ALA A 444 13.70 19.13 26.28
N GLY A 445 12.86 18.14 26.59
CA GLY A 445 11.58 18.32 27.29
C GLY A 445 10.40 18.77 26.43
N ASP A 446 10.56 18.99 25.12
CA ASP A 446 9.41 19.04 24.19
C ASP A 446 8.72 17.67 24.14
N LEU A 447 7.38 17.64 24.04
CA LEU A 447 6.57 16.42 23.93
C LEU A 447 6.20 16.16 22.48
N ILE A 448 6.59 15.02 21.94
CA ILE A 448 6.20 14.53 20.62
C ILE A 448 5.12 13.45 20.81
N ILE A 449 3.98 13.59 20.12
CA ILE A 449 2.90 12.59 20.10
C ILE A 449 2.79 12.04 18.68
N LEU A 450 3.09 10.75 18.50
CA LEU A 450 2.90 10.05 17.22
C LEU A 450 1.50 9.42 17.22
N SER A 451 0.55 10.11 16.59
CA SER A 451 -0.87 9.75 16.55
C SER A 451 -1.20 8.80 15.38
N SER A 452 -0.29 7.86 15.11
CA SER A 452 -0.33 6.94 13.97
C SER A 452 0.06 5.52 14.40
N SER A 453 -0.40 4.54 13.63
CA SER A 453 0.24 3.23 13.51
C SER A 453 1.51 3.33 12.67
N LEU A 454 2.34 2.29 12.72
CA LEU A 454 3.34 2.02 11.69
C LEU A 454 2.59 1.42 10.48
N VAL A 455 2.81 1.96 9.29
CA VAL A 455 2.46 1.29 8.03
C VAL A 455 3.58 0.29 7.71
N PRO A 456 3.29 -0.99 7.38
CA PRO A 456 4.32 -1.97 7.05
C PRO A 456 5.29 -1.47 5.98
N GLY A 457 6.59 -1.70 6.18
CA GLY A 457 7.68 -1.21 5.33
C GLY A 457 8.29 0.12 5.79
N ASN A 458 7.60 0.90 6.61
CA ASN A 458 8.10 2.21 7.10
C ASN A 458 8.75 2.14 8.50
N GLU A 459 8.88 0.95 9.09
CA GLU A 459 9.36 0.79 10.46
C GLU A 459 10.75 1.41 10.70
N GLU A 460 11.70 1.19 9.80
CA GLU A 460 13.06 1.75 9.92
C GLU A 460 13.06 3.28 9.89
N ALA A 461 12.31 3.89 8.97
CA ALA A 461 12.21 5.34 8.86
C ALA A 461 11.58 5.97 10.11
N VAL A 462 10.50 5.38 10.63
CA VAL A 462 9.86 5.85 11.87
C VAL A 462 10.76 5.67 13.08
N PHE A 463 11.41 4.51 13.25
CA PHE A 463 12.33 4.29 14.37
C PHE A 463 13.56 5.20 14.29
N GLY A 464 14.07 5.51 13.08
CA GLY A 464 15.11 6.52 12.88
C GLY A 464 14.69 7.91 13.38
N VAL A 465 13.47 8.36 13.05
CA VAL A 465 12.91 9.63 13.53
C VAL A 465 12.69 9.63 15.04
N ILE A 466 12.15 8.55 15.61
CA ILE A 466 11.98 8.39 17.08
C ILE A 466 13.34 8.47 17.79
N ASN A 467 14.36 7.77 17.29
CA ASN A 467 15.70 7.77 17.87
C ASN A 467 16.34 9.16 17.85
N MET A 468 16.27 9.89 16.73
CA MET A 468 16.79 11.27 16.63
C MET A 468 16.07 12.24 17.60
N LEU A 469 14.74 12.16 17.70
CA LEU A 469 13.97 12.99 18.63
C LEU A 469 14.31 12.66 20.11
N SER A 470 14.50 11.38 20.42
CA SER A 470 14.89 10.91 21.74
C SER A 470 16.32 11.35 22.10
N GLN A 471 17.25 11.34 21.13
CA GLN A 471 18.62 11.84 21.28
C GLN A 471 18.68 13.36 21.52
N ILE A 472 17.70 14.13 21.03
CA ILE A 472 17.53 15.55 21.35
C ILE A 472 17.03 15.77 22.79
N GLY A 473 16.57 14.71 23.47
CA GLY A 473 15.97 14.76 24.80
C GLY A 473 14.49 15.13 24.79
N ALA A 474 13.80 15.01 23.65
CA ALA A 474 12.35 15.15 23.59
C ALA A 474 11.67 13.88 24.12
N THR A 475 10.52 14.02 24.76
CA THR A 475 9.70 12.87 25.18
C THR A 475 8.83 12.45 24.00
N VAL A 476 9.00 11.23 23.51
CA VAL A 476 8.18 10.67 22.42
C VAL A 476 7.12 9.73 23.02
N VAL A 477 5.86 9.90 22.61
CA VAL A 477 4.71 9.06 22.99
C VAL A 477 4.07 8.50 21.73
N THR A 478 3.94 7.18 21.66
CA THR A 478 3.33 6.45 20.53
C THR A 478 2.02 5.77 20.94
N GLY A 479 1.30 5.20 19.98
CA GLY A 479 0.14 4.34 20.22
C GLY A 479 0.41 3.08 21.07
N ARG A 480 1.68 2.73 21.36
CA ARG A 480 2.04 1.65 22.29
C ARG A 480 2.12 2.13 23.75
N ASP A 481 2.39 3.41 23.97
CA ASP A 481 2.65 3.99 25.29
C ASP A 481 1.37 4.60 25.91
N ALA A 482 0.48 5.12 25.06
CA ALA A 482 -0.81 5.67 25.45
C ALA A 482 -1.82 5.54 24.30
N LYS A 483 -3.12 5.62 24.60
CA LYS A 483 -4.20 5.58 23.59
C LYS A 483 -4.32 6.91 22.82
N VAL A 484 -3.26 7.23 22.05
CA VAL A 484 -3.13 8.42 21.18
C VAL A 484 -3.41 8.12 19.71
N HIS A 485 -3.69 6.86 19.38
CA HIS A 485 -4.07 6.39 18.06
C HIS A 485 -5.11 5.25 18.19
N THR A 486 -6.07 5.24 17.28
CA THR A 486 -6.83 4.06 16.86
C THR A 486 -6.78 3.95 15.34
N SER A 487 -6.97 2.75 14.81
CA SER A 487 -6.92 2.47 13.37
C SER A 487 -8.16 2.98 12.63
N GLY A 488 -8.03 3.19 11.32
CA GLY A 488 -9.16 3.42 10.42
C GLY A 488 -9.87 2.12 9.99
N HIS A 489 -9.21 0.97 10.06
CA HIS A 489 -9.68 -0.30 9.50
C HIS A 489 -10.10 -1.28 10.62
N GLY A 490 -11.18 -2.01 10.39
CA GLY A 490 -11.80 -2.92 11.33
C GLY A 490 -10.95 -4.16 11.62
N TYR A 491 -10.86 -4.53 12.89
CA TYR A 491 -10.22 -5.76 13.35
C TYR A 491 -11.10 -6.96 13.01
N SER A 492 -10.57 -8.18 13.11
CA SER A 492 -11.25 -9.38 12.61
C SER A 492 -12.66 -9.60 13.19
N GLY A 493 -12.93 -9.18 14.43
CA GLY A 493 -14.28 -9.22 15.02
C GLY A 493 -15.27 -8.25 14.37
N GLU A 494 -14.81 -7.10 13.89
CA GLU A 494 -15.64 -6.16 13.12
C GLU A 494 -15.93 -6.70 11.72
N LEU A 495 -14.93 -7.30 11.07
CA LEU A 495 -15.13 -7.94 9.76
C LEU A 495 -16.12 -9.11 9.86
N LEU A 496 -16.11 -9.89 10.95
CA LEU A 496 -17.14 -10.90 11.22
C LEU A 496 -18.55 -10.29 11.33
N PHE A 497 -18.72 -9.12 11.96
CA PHE A 497 -20.02 -8.43 11.96
C PHE A 497 -20.42 -7.97 10.55
N LEU A 498 -19.48 -7.46 9.75
CA LEU A 498 -19.75 -7.07 8.36
C LEU A 498 -20.22 -8.27 7.52
N TYR A 499 -19.57 -9.43 7.59
CA TYR A 499 -19.99 -10.62 6.85
C TYR A 499 -21.38 -11.13 7.28
N ASN A 500 -21.68 -11.16 8.59
CA ASN A 500 -23.00 -11.56 9.09
C ASN A 500 -24.11 -10.55 8.73
N ALA A 501 -23.77 -9.27 8.57
CA ALA A 501 -24.69 -8.25 8.04
C ALA A 501 -24.88 -8.38 6.52
N ALA A 502 -23.82 -8.66 5.76
CA ALA A 502 -23.84 -8.74 4.30
C ALA A 502 -24.45 -10.05 3.75
N ARG A 503 -24.26 -11.19 4.45
CA ARG A 503 -24.73 -12.53 4.04
C ARG A 503 -24.46 -12.89 2.55
N PRO A 504 -23.25 -12.65 2.01
CA PRO A 504 -23.04 -12.65 0.57
C PRO A 504 -22.86 -14.06 -0.02
N LYS A 505 -23.27 -14.25 -1.29
CA LYS A 505 -23.10 -15.52 -2.01
C LYS A 505 -21.63 -15.82 -2.35
N ASN A 506 -20.85 -14.77 -2.63
CA ASN A 506 -19.40 -14.83 -2.89
C ASN A 506 -18.70 -13.69 -2.13
N ALA A 507 -17.42 -13.87 -1.78
CA ALA A 507 -16.61 -12.81 -1.16
C ALA A 507 -15.25 -12.66 -1.86
N MET A 508 -14.78 -11.43 -2.02
CA MET A 508 -13.46 -11.13 -2.58
C MET A 508 -12.72 -10.20 -1.61
N PRO A 509 -11.78 -10.72 -0.82
CA PRO A 509 -10.87 -9.88 -0.03
C PRO A 509 -10.15 -8.85 -0.89
N VAL A 510 -10.22 -7.58 -0.50
CA VAL A 510 -9.50 -6.45 -1.11
C VAL A 510 -8.71 -5.68 -0.04
N HIS A 511 -7.96 -4.66 -0.44
CA HIS A 511 -7.14 -3.82 0.45
C HIS A 511 -6.17 -4.62 1.35
N GLY A 512 -5.01 -5.00 0.81
CA GLY A 512 -3.91 -5.55 1.61
C GLY A 512 -3.03 -6.62 0.97
N GLU A 513 -1.86 -6.81 1.59
CA GLU A 513 -0.90 -7.90 1.31
C GLU A 513 -1.54 -9.30 1.42
N TRP A 514 -0.92 -10.31 0.78
CA TRP A 514 -1.39 -11.71 0.77
C TRP A 514 -1.79 -12.31 2.13
N ARG A 515 -1.11 -11.97 3.23
CA ARG A 515 -1.47 -12.45 4.59
C ARG A 515 -2.83 -11.92 5.06
N HIS A 516 -3.18 -10.69 4.70
CA HIS A 516 -4.45 -10.06 5.00
C HIS A 516 -5.58 -10.71 4.21
N LEU A 517 -5.39 -10.86 2.88
CA LEU A 517 -6.38 -11.46 1.98
C LEU A 517 -6.70 -12.91 2.39
N ARG A 518 -5.69 -13.68 2.79
CA ARG A 518 -5.86 -15.03 3.32
C ARG A 518 -6.62 -15.02 4.66
N ALA A 519 -6.26 -14.16 5.61
CA ALA A 519 -6.99 -14.05 6.88
C ALA A 519 -8.46 -13.66 6.66
N ASN A 520 -8.74 -12.68 5.80
CA ASN A 520 -10.10 -12.24 5.49
C ASN A 520 -10.93 -13.34 4.79
N LYS A 521 -10.31 -14.18 3.93
CA LYS A 521 -10.95 -15.40 3.41
C LYS A 521 -11.37 -16.36 4.52
N GLU A 522 -10.51 -16.63 5.51
CA GLU A 522 -10.89 -17.52 6.62
C GLU A 522 -12.03 -16.92 7.48
N LEU A 523 -12.11 -15.60 7.62
CA LEU A 523 -13.25 -14.93 8.27
C LEU A 523 -14.55 -15.15 7.50
N ALA A 524 -14.54 -14.95 6.17
CA ALA A 524 -15.70 -15.22 5.31
C ALA A 524 -16.17 -16.68 5.41
N ILE A 525 -15.24 -17.65 5.37
CA ILE A 525 -15.53 -19.08 5.58
C ILE A 525 -16.17 -19.31 6.95
N SER A 526 -15.64 -18.70 8.01
CA SER A 526 -16.16 -18.87 9.38
C SER A 526 -17.57 -18.31 9.57
N THR A 527 -18.02 -17.41 8.69
CA THR A 527 -19.40 -16.89 8.63
C THR A 527 -20.32 -17.64 7.65
N GLY A 528 -19.84 -18.70 7.01
CA GLY A 528 -20.66 -19.58 6.16
C GLY A 528 -20.60 -19.32 4.65
N VAL A 529 -19.70 -18.44 4.17
CA VAL A 529 -19.44 -18.31 2.72
C VAL A 529 -18.67 -19.54 2.25
N ASP A 530 -19.13 -20.19 1.18
CA ASP A 530 -18.47 -21.40 0.65
C ASP A 530 -17.01 -21.11 0.25
N ALA A 531 -16.08 -21.96 0.67
CA ALA A 531 -14.64 -21.76 0.44
C ALA A 531 -14.26 -21.69 -1.06
N ASN A 532 -15.08 -22.20 -1.96
CA ASN A 532 -14.93 -22.11 -3.41
C ASN A 532 -15.46 -20.77 -3.97
N ASN A 533 -16.49 -20.18 -3.36
CA ASN A 533 -17.07 -18.88 -3.71
C ASN A 533 -16.24 -17.69 -3.18
N ILE A 534 -14.96 -17.91 -2.83
CA ILE A 534 -14.07 -16.87 -2.32
C ILE A 534 -12.83 -16.78 -3.23
N PRO A 535 -12.95 -16.10 -4.40
CA PRO A 535 -11.80 -15.80 -5.24
C PRO A 535 -10.82 -14.88 -4.52
N LEU A 536 -9.54 -15.25 -4.58
CA LEU A 536 -8.44 -14.37 -4.21
C LEU A 536 -7.87 -13.79 -5.50
N ALA A 537 -7.83 -12.47 -5.64
CA ALA A 537 -7.50 -11.81 -6.90
C ALA A 537 -6.56 -10.62 -6.66
N GLN A 538 -5.25 -10.89 -6.68
CA GLN A 538 -4.24 -9.83 -6.67
C GLN A 538 -4.35 -8.92 -7.91
N ASN A 539 -3.65 -7.77 -7.88
CA ASN A 539 -3.52 -6.88 -9.03
C ASN A 539 -3.28 -7.65 -10.36
N GLY A 540 -4.08 -7.32 -11.38
CA GLY A 540 -4.07 -7.94 -12.71
C GLY A 540 -4.85 -9.25 -12.86
N VAL A 541 -5.37 -9.85 -11.78
CA VAL A 541 -6.24 -11.04 -11.85
C VAL A 541 -7.68 -10.63 -12.17
N PHE A 542 -8.30 -11.35 -13.12
CA PHE A 542 -9.67 -11.12 -13.55
C PHE A 542 -10.63 -12.09 -12.87
N VAL A 543 -11.67 -11.55 -12.26
CA VAL A 543 -12.80 -12.29 -11.70
C VAL A 543 -14.05 -12.00 -12.53
N ASP A 544 -14.71 -13.02 -13.04
CA ASP A 544 -16.03 -12.89 -13.68
C ASP A 544 -17.12 -13.38 -12.71
N LEU A 545 -18.10 -12.51 -12.46
CA LEU A 545 -19.36 -12.82 -11.79
C LEU A 545 -20.41 -13.15 -12.86
N VAL A 546 -20.81 -14.42 -12.92
CA VAL A 546 -21.82 -14.94 -13.87
C VAL A 546 -22.80 -15.83 -13.11
N ASP A 547 -24.10 -15.63 -13.30
CA ASP A 547 -25.18 -16.36 -12.62
C ASP A 547 -25.01 -16.41 -11.08
N GLY A 548 -24.46 -15.33 -10.52
CA GLY A 548 -24.11 -15.18 -9.10
C GLY A 548 -22.93 -16.06 -8.64
N HIS A 549 -22.01 -16.47 -9.51
CA HIS A 549 -20.78 -17.18 -9.14
C HIS A 549 -19.54 -16.41 -9.58
N ALA A 550 -18.69 -16.02 -8.62
CA ALA A 550 -17.49 -15.22 -8.85
C ALA A 550 -16.25 -16.11 -9.05
N ASN A 551 -15.75 -16.20 -10.28
CA ASN A 551 -14.68 -17.13 -10.67
C ASN A 551 -13.46 -16.39 -11.19
N VAL A 552 -12.25 -16.82 -10.82
CA VAL A 552 -11.01 -16.34 -11.44
C VAL A 552 -10.90 -16.92 -12.86
N VAL A 553 -10.91 -16.05 -13.88
CA VAL A 553 -10.93 -16.46 -15.31
C VAL A 553 -9.61 -16.28 -16.04
N GLY A 554 -8.66 -15.54 -15.46
CA GLY A 554 -7.35 -15.31 -16.07
C GLY A 554 -6.64 -14.10 -15.48
N GLN A 555 -5.55 -13.67 -16.13
CA GLN A 555 -4.65 -12.65 -15.62
C GLN A 555 -3.94 -11.85 -16.71
N MET A 556 -3.74 -10.56 -16.45
CA MET A 556 -2.79 -9.70 -17.15
C MET A 556 -1.67 -9.34 -16.17
N THR A 557 -0.46 -9.09 -16.69
CA THR A 557 0.59 -8.45 -15.88
C THR A 557 0.20 -7.01 -15.64
N VAL A 558 0.17 -6.60 -14.36
CA VAL A 558 0.03 -5.21 -13.91
C VAL A 558 1.37 -4.78 -13.32
N GLY A 559 1.86 -3.61 -13.77
CA GLY A 559 3.13 -3.02 -13.35
C GLY A 559 2.99 -1.87 -12.35
N ASN A 560 4.05 -1.06 -12.29
CA ASN A 560 4.14 0.13 -11.44
C ASN A 560 4.43 1.34 -12.33
N LEU A 561 3.51 2.30 -12.39
CA LEU A 561 3.74 3.56 -13.11
C LEU A 561 4.34 4.58 -12.13
N TYR A 562 5.65 4.77 -12.21
CA TYR A 562 6.40 5.64 -11.30
C TYR A 562 6.26 7.14 -11.64
N VAL A 563 6.40 7.97 -10.62
CA VAL A 563 6.48 9.43 -10.70
C VAL A 563 7.81 9.91 -10.12
N ASP A 564 8.50 10.78 -10.85
CA ASP A 564 9.72 11.48 -10.43
C ASP A 564 9.56 12.97 -10.79
N GLY A 565 9.44 13.80 -9.74
CA GLY A 565 9.28 15.25 -9.79
C GLY A 565 8.02 15.72 -10.51
N THR A 566 8.12 15.91 -11.82
CA THR A 566 7.02 16.43 -12.67
C THR A 566 6.57 15.46 -13.77
N ARG A 567 7.27 14.34 -13.94
CA ARG A 567 7.03 13.36 -15.00
C ARG A 567 6.36 12.11 -14.42
N MET A 568 5.40 11.61 -15.19
CA MET A 568 4.86 10.25 -15.10
C MET A 568 5.27 9.54 -16.39
N GLY A 569 5.58 8.26 -16.28
CA GLY A 569 6.07 7.44 -17.38
C GLY A 569 7.32 6.70 -16.96
N ASP A 570 7.61 5.62 -17.69
CA ASP A 570 8.50 4.54 -17.29
C ASP A 570 9.88 5.02 -16.79
N ILE A 571 10.02 5.10 -15.47
CA ILE A 571 11.26 4.72 -14.83
C ILE A 571 11.32 3.20 -15.00
N ASP A 572 11.97 2.73 -16.07
CA ASP A 572 12.09 1.30 -16.34
C ASP A 572 12.70 0.60 -15.11
N SER A 573 12.36 -0.67 -14.93
CA SER A 573 13.13 -1.60 -14.10
C SER A 573 14.64 -1.41 -14.24
N GLU A 574 15.14 -1.24 -15.47
CA GLU A 574 16.56 -0.98 -15.75
C GLU A 574 17.08 0.29 -15.04
N VAL A 575 16.28 1.36 -14.94
CA VAL A 575 16.67 2.61 -14.26
C VAL A 575 16.63 2.49 -12.74
N LEU A 576 15.70 1.71 -12.18
CA LEU A 576 15.70 1.42 -10.73
C LEU A 576 16.85 0.46 -10.35
N GLU A 577 17.16 -0.52 -11.19
CA GLU A 577 18.34 -1.38 -11.05
C GLU A 577 19.64 -0.56 -11.09
N ASP A 578 19.79 0.36 -12.05
CA ASP A 578 20.94 1.28 -12.14
C ASP A 578 21.07 2.17 -10.89
N ARG A 579 19.97 2.77 -10.41
CA ARG A 579 19.96 3.58 -9.18
C ARG A 579 20.35 2.75 -7.95
N THR A 580 19.88 1.51 -7.87
CA THR A 580 20.18 0.58 -6.76
C THR A 580 21.65 0.14 -6.80
N ALA A 581 22.17 -0.24 -7.98
CA ALA A 581 23.57 -0.59 -8.18
C ALA A 581 24.53 0.56 -7.86
N MET A 582 24.15 1.81 -8.17
CA MET A 582 24.90 3.00 -7.77
C MET A 582 24.84 3.27 -6.25
N ALA A 583 23.71 2.98 -5.59
CA ALA A 583 23.55 3.16 -4.16
C ALA A 583 24.30 2.11 -3.32
N GLU A 584 24.27 0.83 -3.73
CA GLU A 584 24.99 -0.26 -3.05
C GLU A 584 26.48 -0.29 -3.39
N GLY A 585 26.81 -0.18 -4.68
CA GLY A 585 28.15 -0.48 -5.22
C GLY A 585 29.02 0.75 -5.47
N GLY A 586 28.44 1.95 -5.54
CA GLY A 586 29.06 3.13 -6.12
C GLY A 586 29.10 3.10 -7.65
N MET A 587 29.73 4.11 -8.24
CA MET A 587 29.86 4.27 -9.69
C MET A 587 31.34 4.44 -10.09
N VAL A 588 31.75 3.79 -11.18
CA VAL A 588 33.06 3.99 -11.83
C VAL A 588 32.84 4.43 -13.29
N SER A 589 33.20 5.66 -13.60
CA SER A 589 33.27 6.19 -14.96
C SER A 589 34.66 5.95 -15.53
N ILE A 590 34.73 5.50 -16.78
CA ILE A 590 35.99 5.22 -17.49
C ILE A 590 35.88 5.88 -18.87
N THR A 591 36.85 6.71 -19.24
CA THR A 591 36.95 7.31 -20.58
C THR A 591 38.27 6.89 -21.22
N VAL A 592 38.21 6.40 -22.46
CA VAL A 592 39.40 6.12 -23.28
C VAL A 592 39.21 6.76 -24.65
N VAL A 593 40.17 7.57 -25.08
CA VAL A 593 40.25 8.09 -26.45
C VAL A 593 41.15 7.17 -27.26
N ILE A 594 40.68 6.69 -28.42
CA ILE A 594 41.41 5.76 -29.28
C ILE A 594 41.63 6.31 -30.69
N ASP A 595 42.69 5.86 -31.35
CA ASP A 595 42.78 5.95 -32.81
C ASP A 595 41.80 4.95 -33.44
N ASN A 596 40.85 5.47 -34.23
CA ASN A 596 39.84 4.70 -34.95
C ASN A 596 40.44 3.67 -35.93
N ARG A 597 41.69 3.86 -36.40
CA ARG A 597 42.37 2.96 -37.35
C ARG A 597 43.09 1.79 -36.68
N THR A 598 43.69 1.98 -35.50
CA THR A 598 44.49 0.95 -34.81
C THR A 598 43.88 0.43 -33.52
N GLY A 599 42.79 1.02 -33.02
CA GLY A 599 42.15 0.68 -31.75
C GLY A 599 42.97 1.08 -30.51
N ARG A 600 44.18 1.62 -30.69
CA ARG A 600 45.09 1.96 -29.59
C ARG A 600 44.63 3.21 -28.83
N PRO A 601 44.75 3.25 -27.49
CA PRO A 601 44.63 4.49 -26.73
C PRO A 601 45.59 5.57 -27.25
N LEU A 602 45.08 6.79 -27.44
CA LEU A 602 45.89 7.98 -27.72
C LEU A 602 46.43 8.63 -26.44
N GLU A 603 45.74 8.42 -25.32
CA GLU A 603 46.09 8.93 -23.99
C GLU A 603 45.78 7.88 -22.90
N ALA A 604 46.29 8.10 -21.70
CA ALA A 604 46.05 7.19 -20.56
C ALA A 604 44.56 7.20 -20.14
N PRO A 605 43.93 6.03 -19.88
CA PRO A 605 42.52 5.96 -19.49
C PRO A 605 42.15 6.81 -18.27
N SER A 606 41.22 7.74 -18.46
CA SER A 606 40.68 8.57 -17.39
C SER A 606 39.64 7.77 -16.60
N VAL A 607 39.91 7.53 -15.32
CA VAL A 607 39.03 6.76 -14.43
C VAL A 607 38.60 7.63 -13.25
N GLN A 608 37.29 7.68 -12.98
CA GLN A 608 36.72 8.44 -11.87
C GLN A 608 35.73 7.56 -11.09
N ALA A 609 35.80 7.59 -9.76
CA ALA A 609 34.92 6.84 -8.88
C ALA A 609 34.11 7.75 -7.95
N LYS A 610 32.86 7.37 -7.65
CA LYS A 610 31.99 7.99 -6.63
C LYS A 610 31.29 6.90 -5.82
N GLY A 611 31.10 7.10 -4.51
CA GLY A 611 30.57 6.07 -3.61
C GLY A 611 31.62 5.05 -3.10
N PHE A 612 32.89 5.43 -3.11
CA PHE A 612 34.01 4.63 -2.60
C PHE A 612 34.68 5.33 -1.41
N SER A 613 35.42 4.59 -0.58
CA SER A 613 36.23 5.15 0.51
C SER A 613 37.47 5.89 -0.02
N ASP A 614 38.15 6.66 0.82
CA ASP A 614 39.33 7.45 0.44
C ASP A 614 40.51 6.60 -0.08
N ASP A 615 40.52 5.29 0.22
CA ASP A 615 41.41 4.28 -0.38
C ASP A 615 41.24 4.14 -1.91
N ALA A 616 40.25 4.81 -2.49
CA ALA A 616 39.96 4.81 -3.93
C ALA A 616 41.16 5.20 -4.80
N ARG A 617 42.18 5.91 -4.29
CA ARG A 617 43.34 6.31 -5.11
C ARG A 617 44.14 5.13 -5.67
N ASP A 618 44.47 4.15 -4.84
CA ASP A 618 45.21 2.96 -5.29
C ASP A 618 44.31 2.03 -6.11
N MET A 619 43.03 1.92 -5.73
CA MET A 619 42.02 1.22 -6.53
C MET A 619 41.88 1.83 -7.94
N LEU A 620 41.82 3.15 -8.05
CA LEU A 620 41.72 3.87 -9.32
C LEU A 620 42.95 3.63 -10.20
N LYS A 621 44.16 3.66 -9.61
CA LYS A 621 45.40 3.36 -10.33
C LYS A 621 45.38 1.95 -10.92
N GLU A 622 45.03 0.94 -10.12
CA GLU A 622 44.90 -0.44 -10.59
C GLU A 622 43.78 -0.61 -11.65
N ILE A 623 42.69 0.15 -11.55
CA ILE A 623 41.64 0.16 -12.58
C ILE A 623 42.17 0.79 -13.87
N THR A 624 42.90 1.91 -13.83
CA THR A 624 43.53 2.52 -15.02
C THR A 624 44.52 1.55 -15.66
N GLU A 625 45.44 0.96 -14.91
CA GLU A 625 46.37 -0.08 -15.38
C GLU A 625 45.63 -1.27 -16.00
N ARG A 626 44.49 -1.66 -15.42
CA ARG A 626 43.66 -2.73 -15.96
C ARG A 626 42.93 -2.33 -17.25
N VAL A 627 42.42 -1.10 -17.35
CA VAL A 627 41.77 -0.60 -18.57
C VAL A 627 42.78 -0.53 -19.71
N ASP A 628 43.98 0.00 -19.46
CA ASP A 628 45.04 0.11 -20.46
C ASP A 628 45.45 -1.28 -20.99
N SER A 629 45.76 -2.23 -20.09
CA SER A 629 45.99 -3.64 -20.46
C SER A 629 44.86 -4.24 -21.31
N VAL A 630 43.61 -3.91 -21.00
CA VAL A 630 42.46 -4.42 -21.77
C VAL A 630 42.34 -3.78 -23.15
N MET A 631 42.68 -2.51 -23.29
CA MET A 631 42.67 -1.82 -24.58
C MET A 631 43.85 -2.23 -25.46
N MET A 632 45.03 -2.46 -24.88
CA MET A 632 46.19 -2.99 -25.61
C MET A 632 45.95 -4.43 -26.09
N ASP A 633 45.32 -5.29 -25.28
CA ASP A 633 44.87 -6.62 -25.70
C ASP A 633 43.93 -6.52 -26.93
N LEU A 634 42.89 -5.67 -26.85
CA LEU A 634 41.88 -5.52 -27.90
C LEU A 634 42.46 -4.93 -29.20
N ALA A 635 43.35 -3.94 -29.10
CA ALA A 635 44.08 -3.40 -30.25
C ALA A 635 45.03 -4.44 -30.87
N GLY A 636 45.60 -5.34 -30.06
CA GLY A 636 46.38 -6.50 -30.53
C GLY A 636 45.53 -7.59 -31.18
N GLU A 637 44.29 -7.77 -30.72
CA GLU A 637 43.26 -8.61 -31.36
C GLU A 637 42.69 -7.97 -32.65
N GLY A 638 43.02 -6.70 -32.94
CA GLY A 638 42.53 -5.95 -34.11
C GLY A 638 41.10 -5.42 -33.97
N GLU A 639 40.56 -5.37 -32.74
CA GLU A 639 39.23 -4.84 -32.46
C GLU A 639 39.26 -3.32 -32.33
N ASN A 640 38.37 -2.62 -33.06
CA ASN A 640 38.22 -1.16 -33.02
C ASN A 640 36.76 -0.70 -32.88
N ASP A 641 35.78 -1.62 -32.74
CA ASP A 641 34.38 -1.30 -32.45
C ASP A 641 34.25 -0.72 -31.02
N PRO A 642 33.96 0.58 -30.84
CA PRO A 642 33.93 1.22 -29.52
C PRO A 642 32.91 0.59 -28.58
N TYR A 643 31.81 0.04 -29.11
CA TYR A 643 30.78 -0.64 -28.31
C TYR A 643 31.30 -1.96 -27.73
N ARG A 644 32.03 -2.75 -28.53
CA ARG A 644 32.64 -4.00 -28.04
C ARG A 644 33.76 -3.72 -27.05
N MET A 645 34.59 -2.71 -27.31
CA MET A 645 35.64 -2.28 -26.39
C MET A 645 35.05 -1.85 -25.05
N ALA A 646 34.00 -1.02 -25.06
CA ALA A 646 33.27 -0.63 -23.86
C ALA A 646 32.70 -1.86 -23.09
N GLN A 647 32.08 -2.82 -23.77
CA GLN A 647 31.58 -4.06 -23.13
C GLN A 647 32.70 -4.98 -22.62
N ALA A 648 33.87 -4.99 -23.27
CA ALA A 648 35.05 -5.72 -22.81
C ALA A 648 35.68 -5.06 -21.57
N ILE A 649 35.79 -3.73 -21.53
CA ILE A 649 36.17 -2.96 -20.33
C ILE A 649 35.22 -3.29 -19.19
N ARG A 650 33.91 -3.09 -19.36
CA ARG A 650 32.89 -3.35 -18.32
C ARG A 650 33.03 -4.75 -17.72
N ARG A 651 33.17 -5.77 -18.57
CA ARG A 651 33.32 -7.18 -18.14
C ARG A 651 34.64 -7.45 -17.42
N ARG A 652 35.78 -7.02 -17.99
CA ARG A 652 37.12 -7.34 -17.47
C ARG A 652 37.48 -6.51 -16.23
N VAL A 653 37.01 -5.26 -16.13
CA VAL A 653 37.15 -4.40 -14.93
C VAL A 653 36.14 -4.79 -13.85
N GLY A 654 34.88 -5.03 -14.19
CA GLY A 654 33.86 -5.49 -13.23
C GLY A 654 34.27 -6.81 -12.55
N LYS A 655 34.90 -7.73 -13.31
CA LYS A 655 35.52 -8.92 -12.73
C LYS A 655 36.64 -8.58 -11.74
N LEU A 656 37.59 -7.71 -12.10
CA LEU A 656 38.66 -7.30 -11.17
C LEU A 656 38.09 -6.73 -9.87
N ILE A 657 37.06 -5.88 -9.95
CA ILE A 657 36.49 -5.23 -8.77
C ILE A 657 35.75 -6.23 -7.85
N SER A 658 35.01 -7.17 -8.44
CA SER A 658 34.36 -8.27 -7.71
C SER A 658 35.38 -9.29 -7.15
N ASP A 659 36.48 -9.54 -7.85
CA ASP A 659 37.49 -10.50 -7.42
C ASP A 659 38.38 -9.94 -6.29
N LYS A 660 38.80 -8.66 -6.37
CA LYS A 660 39.70 -8.04 -5.39
C LYS A 660 38.98 -7.36 -4.22
N TRP A 661 38.04 -6.46 -4.48
CA TRP A 661 37.37 -5.66 -3.43
C TRP A 661 35.96 -6.16 -3.06
N LYS A 662 35.48 -7.24 -3.68
CA LYS A 662 34.16 -7.86 -3.43
C LYS A 662 32.96 -6.92 -3.66
N ARG A 663 33.13 -5.87 -4.46
CA ARG A 663 32.09 -4.90 -4.83
C ARG A 663 31.59 -5.12 -6.27
N LYS A 664 30.39 -4.60 -6.56
CA LYS A 664 29.79 -4.56 -7.90
C LYS A 664 29.30 -3.13 -8.20
N PRO A 665 30.21 -2.18 -8.49
CA PRO A 665 29.80 -0.83 -8.84
C PRO A 665 29.10 -0.79 -10.20
N PHE A 666 28.35 0.27 -10.43
CA PHE A 666 27.88 0.63 -11.76
C PHE A 666 29.06 1.14 -12.62
N ILE A 667 29.35 0.48 -13.74
CA ILE A 667 30.52 0.80 -14.58
C ILE A 667 30.06 1.38 -15.93
N VAL A 668 30.50 2.60 -16.19
CA VAL A 668 30.19 3.39 -17.40
C VAL A 668 31.48 3.62 -18.20
N PRO A 669 31.85 2.71 -19.12
CA PRO A 669 32.97 2.90 -20.03
C PRO A 669 32.52 3.65 -21.30
N THR A 670 33.22 4.73 -21.60
CA THR A 670 33.08 5.57 -22.78
C THR A 670 34.33 5.43 -23.62
N VAL A 671 34.20 4.91 -24.84
CA VAL A 671 35.30 4.80 -25.80
C VAL A 671 35.05 5.80 -26.92
N VAL A 672 35.97 6.75 -27.09
CA VAL A 672 35.86 7.87 -28.05
C VAL A 672 36.82 7.62 -29.21
N PRO A 673 36.33 7.22 -30.40
CA PRO A 673 37.17 7.10 -31.58
C PRO A 673 37.51 8.49 -32.14
N MET A 674 38.80 8.79 -32.22
CA MET A 674 39.35 9.95 -32.91
C MET A 674 40.02 9.52 -34.20
N THR A 675 40.00 10.39 -35.22
CA THR A 675 40.80 10.22 -36.42
C THR A 675 41.96 11.20 -36.34
N SER A 676 43.16 10.70 -36.04
CA SER A 676 44.37 11.53 -36.01
C SER A 676 44.80 11.83 -37.45
N GLU A 677 44.61 13.06 -37.91
CA GLU A 677 45.38 13.59 -39.03
C GLU A 677 46.82 13.81 -38.55
N ILE A 678 47.79 13.33 -39.32
CA ILE A 678 49.21 13.43 -38.98
C ILE A 678 49.67 14.83 -39.38
N VAL A 679 50.07 15.64 -38.39
CA VAL A 679 50.84 16.86 -38.64
C VAL A 679 52.30 16.44 -38.70
N GLU A 680 52.85 16.35 -39.91
CA GLU A 680 54.29 16.13 -40.11
C GLU A 680 55.03 17.44 -39.79
N GLU A 681 56.07 17.36 -38.95
CA GLU A 681 56.99 18.48 -38.73
C GLU A 681 57.88 18.61 -39.98
N LEU A 682 57.88 19.79 -40.61
CA LEU A 682 58.67 20.07 -41.81
C LEU A 682 60.13 20.32 -41.43
N GLU A 683 61.03 19.43 -41.84
CA GLU A 683 62.48 19.68 -41.81
C GLU A 683 62.83 20.78 -42.85
N GLU A 684 63.56 21.81 -42.45
CA GLU A 684 64.05 22.86 -43.36
C GLU A 684 65.22 22.34 -44.20
N ASP A 685 64.95 21.84 -45.41
CA ASP A 685 65.99 21.40 -46.34
C ASP A 685 66.78 22.59 -46.94
N VAL A 686 68.07 22.69 -46.61
CA VAL A 686 68.92 23.83 -46.95
C VAL A 686 69.60 23.63 -48.30
N SER A 687 68.97 24.16 -49.35
CA SER A 687 69.66 24.40 -50.63
C SER A 687 69.64 25.89 -51.02
N ARG A 688 70.83 26.43 -51.31
CA ARG A 688 70.99 27.75 -51.95
C ARG A 688 71.37 27.55 -53.43
N PRO A 689 70.87 28.38 -54.35
CA PRO A 689 71.06 28.18 -55.79
C PRO A 689 72.44 28.67 -56.27
N SER A 690 72.91 28.07 -57.37
CA SER A 690 73.96 28.67 -58.21
C SER A 690 73.79 28.25 -59.68
N LEU A 691 73.35 29.22 -60.51
CA LEU A 691 73.19 29.18 -61.98
C LEU A 691 72.14 28.19 -62.52
#